data_AF-A0A9N9RDB5-F1
#
_entry.id   AF-A0A9N9RDB5-F1
#
_cell.length_a   1.000
_cell.length_b   1.000
_cell.length_c   1.000
_cell.angle_alpha   90.00
_cell.angle_beta   90.00
_cell.angle_gamma   90.00
#
_symmetry.space_group_name_H-M   'P 1'
#
loop_
_entity.id
_entity.type
_entity.pdbx_description
1 polymer ?
#
loop_
_entity_poly.entity_id
_entity_poly.type
_entity_poly.pdbx_seq_one_letter_code
_entity_poly.pdbx_strand_id
1 'polypeptide(L)'
;MYEKLITAFPTTGRFWKIYIEQEMKARNFEKVEKLFQRCLMKILNIELWRLYLNYVKETKCMLPTYKEKMAQAYDFALEKIGLDIHAYPIWNDYVTFLKGVDAVGSYAENQKISAVRKVYQRAVITPIIGIETLWKDYIAFEQSINTIIAERMAMERSREYMNARRVAKELETVTRGLNRNMPATPPTVDREEMKQVELWKKYITWERSNPLRSEDTALVARRVMFAIEQGLLCLAHHPDVWHQAAQFLDHSAKLLQEKGDSNAARLFSDEAAAVYERATSGPLKHSTLLHFAHADYEESRLHYNKVHQVYTRYLDMEDIDPTLAYVQYMKFARRAEGIKSARTVFKRAREDPRSRYHVFVAAALMEYYCSKDKNIAFRIFELGLKKFSHIPEYVLCYIDYLSHLNEDNNTRVLFERVLSSGSLKPESSVDIWNRFLEFESNIGDLVSIVKVEKRRQAVLEKIKEFEGKETAQLVDRYKFLDLYPCSIAELKSIGYTEVASMSNKSWALGGPLAGISPELAAVILGQKDNDPNKDIARPDTNQMIPYKPKVNPLPGEHPISGGAFPMPPAAAHLCTLMPPPTSFRGPFVHVDRLIHLFNRISLPDKPPAPTQENGCDTKLFDLARSVHWIVDDDGITTVANKSRRRKAGEDSDDDDLGIAPPVNDIYRQRQQKRVK
;
A
#
# COMPACT_ATOMS: atom_id res chain seq x y z
N MET A 1 -9.88 -2.39 -44.47
CA MET A 1 -9.02 -1.53 -43.62
C MET A 1 -9.77 -1.03 -42.39
N TYR A 2 -10.92 -0.34 -42.54
CA TYR A 2 -11.70 0.17 -41.42
C TYR A 2 -12.13 -0.88 -40.38
N GLU A 3 -12.54 -2.09 -40.79
CA GLU A 3 -12.84 -3.20 -39.85
C GLU A 3 -11.63 -3.61 -38.99
N LYS A 4 -10.40 -3.58 -39.56
CA LYS A 4 -9.18 -3.85 -38.78
C LYS A 4 -8.90 -2.72 -37.78
N LEU A 5 -9.14 -1.48 -38.18
CA LEU A 5 -8.94 -0.30 -37.33
C LEU A 5 -9.90 -0.28 -36.13
N ILE A 6 -11.19 -0.55 -36.33
CA ILE A 6 -12.18 -0.59 -35.23
C ILE A 6 -12.03 -1.83 -34.36
N THR A 7 -11.47 -2.93 -34.89
CA THR A 7 -11.13 -4.11 -34.08
C THR A 7 -9.94 -3.82 -33.17
N ALA A 8 -8.96 -3.06 -33.66
CA ALA A 8 -7.82 -2.61 -32.84
C ALA A 8 -8.20 -1.53 -31.82
N PHE A 9 -9.06 -0.59 -32.21
CA PHE A 9 -9.51 0.53 -31.38
C PHE A 9 -11.03 0.56 -31.22
N PRO A 10 -11.60 -0.38 -30.44
CA PRO A 10 -13.05 -0.55 -30.33
C PRO A 10 -13.75 0.62 -29.64
N THR A 11 -13.06 1.38 -28.78
CA THR A 11 -13.65 2.47 -27.97
C THR A 11 -13.55 3.85 -28.64
N THR A 12 -12.73 4.00 -29.68
CA THR A 12 -12.43 5.31 -30.27
C THR A 12 -13.53 5.75 -31.24
N GLY A 13 -14.46 6.58 -30.75
CA GLY A 13 -15.62 7.06 -31.52
C GLY A 13 -15.27 7.74 -32.85
N ARG A 14 -14.12 8.42 -32.93
CA ARG A 14 -13.65 9.07 -34.17
C ARG A 14 -13.47 8.08 -35.33
N PHE A 15 -12.93 6.89 -35.07
CA PHE A 15 -12.70 5.89 -36.13
C PHE A 15 -14.00 5.25 -36.59
N TRP A 16 -14.93 4.99 -35.66
CA TRP A 16 -16.29 4.55 -35.98
C TRP A 16 -17.02 5.58 -36.83
N LYS A 17 -16.93 6.87 -36.48
CA LYS A 17 -17.51 7.96 -37.26
C LYS A 17 -16.99 7.98 -38.69
N ILE A 18 -15.67 7.96 -38.90
CA ILE A 18 -15.07 7.99 -40.25
C ILE A 18 -15.57 6.81 -41.10
N TYR A 19 -15.66 5.63 -40.50
CA TYR A 19 -16.15 4.45 -41.21
C TYR A 19 -17.64 4.57 -41.57
N ILE A 20 -18.48 5.00 -40.63
CA ILE A 20 -19.91 5.18 -40.87
C ILE A 20 -20.16 6.29 -41.89
N GLU A 21 -19.45 7.42 -41.83
CA GLU A 21 -19.57 8.50 -42.81
C GLU A 21 -19.22 8.02 -44.22
N GLN A 22 -18.21 7.17 -44.36
CA GLN A 22 -17.83 6.60 -45.66
C GLN A 22 -18.92 5.66 -46.21
N GLU A 23 -19.51 4.80 -45.37
CA GLU A 23 -20.60 3.91 -45.77
C GLU A 23 -21.90 4.69 -46.04
N MET A 24 -22.16 5.79 -45.32
CA MET A 24 -23.25 6.71 -45.61
C MET A 24 -23.07 7.41 -46.96
N LYS A 25 -21.85 7.89 -47.27
CA LYS A 25 -21.53 8.45 -48.60
C LYS A 25 -21.72 7.43 -49.72
N ALA A 26 -21.40 6.17 -49.46
CA ALA A 26 -21.63 5.06 -50.38
C ALA A 26 -23.10 4.59 -50.45
N ARG A 27 -24.01 5.18 -49.66
CA ARG A 27 -25.44 4.83 -49.54
C ARG A 27 -25.71 3.37 -49.11
N ASN A 28 -24.78 2.74 -48.40
CA ASN A 28 -24.93 1.37 -47.87
C ASN A 28 -25.67 1.39 -46.52
N PHE A 29 -26.95 1.79 -46.51
CA PHE A 29 -27.70 2.01 -45.26
C PHE A 29 -27.86 0.76 -44.37
N GLU A 30 -27.94 -0.43 -44.96
CA GLU A 30 -28.00 -1.70 -44.19
C GLU A 30 -26.72 -1.94 -43.37
N LYS A 31 -25.56 -1.62 -43.94
CA LYS A 31 -24.28 -1.75 -43.23
C LYS A 31 -24.18 -0.69 -42.14
N VAL A 32 -24.61 0.54 -42.42
CA VAL A 32 -24.65 1.63 -41.45
C VAL A 32 -25.50 1.25 -40.23
N GLU A 33 -26.66 0.64 -40.43
CA GLU A 33 -27.52 0.16 -39.34
C GLU A 33 -26.82 -0.90 -38.48
N LYS A 34 -26.17 -1.89 -39.12
CA LYS A 34 -25.37 -2.91 -38.42
C LYS A 34 -24.19 -2.30 -37.65
N LEU A 35 -23.57 -1.25 -38.17
CA LEU A 35 -22.47 -0.55 -37.48
C LEU A 35 -22.99 0.19 -36.24
N PHE A 36 -24.10 0.92 -36.35
CA PHE A 36 -24.71 1.58 -35.19
C PHE A 36 -25.13 0.57 -34.11
N GLN A 37 -25.70 -0.58 -34.48
CA GLN A 37 -26.03 -1.65 -33.53
C GLN A 37 -24.80 -2.18 -32.78
N ARG A 38 -23.62 -2.22 -33.43
CA ARG A 38 -22.36 -2.67 -32.80
C ARG A 38 -21.75 -1.65 -31.83
N CYS A 39 -21.81 -0.35 -32.15
CA CYS A 39 -21.01 0.67 -31.46
C CYS A 39 -21.81 1.65 -30.59
N LEU A 40 -23.05 1.99 -30.94
CA LEU A 40 -23.77 3.14 -30.36
C LEU A 40 -23.97 3.03 -28.84
N MET A 41 -24.30 1.82 -28.36
CA MET A 41 -24.49 1.56 -26.93
C MET A 41 -23.19 1.45 -26.14
N LYS A 42 -22.06 1.16 -26.81
CA LYS A 42 -20.76 0.96 -26.16
C LYS A 42 -19.92 2.24 -26.13
N ILE A 43 -20.17 3.16 -27.05
CA ILE A 43 -19.35 4.35 -27.27
C ILE A 43 -20.21 5.60 -27.08
N LEU A 44 -20.05 6.25 -25.94
CA LEU A 44 -20.74 7.49 -25.61
C LEU A 44 -19.98 8.71 -26.17
N ASN A 45 -19.78 8.79 -27.49
CA ASN A 45 -19.12 9.93 -28.12
C ASN A 45 -20.14 10.88 -28.77
N ILE A 46 -20.12 12.16 -28.41
CA ILE A 46 -21.09 13.16 -28.88
C ILE A 46 -21.18 13.26 -30.41
N GLU A 47 -20.07 13.15 -31.14
CA GLU A 47 -20.08 13.25 -32.59
C GLU A 47 -20.73 12.03 -33.25
N LEU A 48 -20.53 10.85 -32.67
CA LEU A 48 -21.15 9.60 -33.15
C LEU A 48 -22.67 9.63 -32.96
N TRP A 49 -23.16 10.15 -31.83
CA TRP A 49 -24.59 10.31 -31.57
C TRP A 49 -25.24 11.36 -32.48
N ARG A 50 -24.53 12.44 -32.80
CA ARG A 50 -24.99 13.41 -33.82
C ARG A 50 -25.08 12.78 -35.21
N LEU A 51 -24.09 11.94 -35.58
CA LEU A 51 -24.13 11.21 -36.84
C LEU A 51 -25.32 10.23 -36.89
N TYR A 52 -25.62 9.55 -35.78
CA TYR A 52 -26.79 8.69 -35.66
C TYR A 52 -28.11 9.47 -35.89
N LEU A 53 -28.27 10.63 -35.25
CA LEU A 53 -29.46 11.46 -35.45
C LEU A 53 -29.57 11.96 -36.91
N ASN A 54 -28.45 12.31 -37.54
CA ASN A 54 -28.43 12.67 -38.96
C ASN A 54 -28.82 11.49 -39.86
N TYR A 55 -28.32 10.28 -39.57
CA TYR A 55 -28.71 9.06 -40.27
C TYR A 55 -30.22 8.79 -40.17
N VAL A 56 -30.79 8.87 -38.97
CA VAL A 56 -32.25 8.69 -38.77
C VAL A 56 -33.03 9.76 -39.54
N LYS A 57 -32.56 11.01 -39.52
CA LYS A 57 -33.16 12.13 -40.27
C LYS A 57 -33.16 11.86 -41.77
N GLU A 58 -32.04 11.44 -42.35
CA GLU A 58 -31.93 11.20 -43.79
C GLU A 58 -32.69 9.94 -44.24
N THR A 59 -32.54 8.83 -43.52
CA THR A 59 -33.10 7.53 -43.95
C THR A 59 -34.59 7.40 -43.65
N LYS A 60 -35.09 8.01 -42.57
CA LYS A 60 -36.48 7.83 -42.12
C LYS A 60 -37.40 8.99 -42.48
N CYS A 61 -36.91 10.07 -43.11
CA CYS A 61 -37.72 11.26 -43.46
C CYS A 61 -38.95 10.95 -44.32
N MET A 62 -38.87 9.93 -45.19
CA MET A 62 -39.95 9.56 -46.11
C MET A 62 -41.01 8.66 -45.48
N LEU A 63 -40.84 8.23 -44.22
CA LEU A 63 -41.80 7.36 -43.54
C LEU A 63 -42.94 8.19 -42.93
N PRO A 64 -44.20 7.71 -42.98
CA PRO A 64 -45.32 8.39 -42.32
C PRO A 64 -45.15 8.43 -40.79
N THR A 65 -44.42 7.46 -40.21
CA THR A 65 -44.06 7.41 -38.77
C THR A 65 -42.77 8.17 -38.44
N TYR A 66 -42.24 8.98 -39.36
CA TYR A 66 -40.98 9.72 -39.18
C TYR A 66 -40.99 10.57 -37.91
N LYS A 67 -42.07 11.36 -37.69
CA LYS A 67 -42.15 12.30 -36.58
C LYS A 67 -42.01 11.59 -35.22
N GLU A 68 -42.67 10.45 -35.06
CA GLU A 68 -42.61 9.63 -33.86
C GLU A 68 -41.23 8.98 -33.67
N LYS A 69 -40.70 8.35 -34.72
CA LYS A 69 -39.38 7.69 -34.67
C LYS A 69 -38.24 8.68 -34.41
N MET A 70 -38.33 9.88 -34.97
CA MET A 70 -37.33 10.94 -34.76
C MET A 70 -37.39 11.49 -33.33
N ALA A 71 -38.59 11.70 -32.78
CA ALA A 71 -38.75 12.09 -31.37
C ALA A 71 -38.16 11.02 -30.42
N GLN A 72 -38.47 9.74 -30.66
CA GLN A 72 -37.89 8.62 -29.91
C GLN A 72 -36.35 8.59 -30.00
N ALA A 73 -35.78 8.84 -31.18
CA ALA A 73 -34.33 8.89 -31.37
C ALA A 73 -33.68 10.06 -30.59
N TYR A 74 -34.32 11.24 -30.55
CA TYR A 74 -33.85 12.37 -29.75
C TYR A 74 -33.96 12.10 -28.25
N ASP A 75 -35.10 11.56 -27.77
CA ASP A 75 -35.28 11.20 -26.36
C ASP A 75 -34.22 10.17 -25.91
N PHE A 76 -33.97 9.17 -26.75
CA PHE A 76 -32.95 8.15 -26.53
C PHE A 76 -31.53 8.75 -26.49
N ALA A 77 -31.19 9.64 -27.43
CA ALA A 77 -29.91 10.34 -27.42
C ALA A 77 -29.75 11.19 -26.15
N LEU A 78 -30.77 11.94 -25.74
CA LEU A 78 -30.72 12.78 -24.55
C LEU A 78 -30.66 11.98 -23.24
N GLU A 79 -31.20 10.76 -23.21
CA GLU A 79 -31.03 9.85 -22.08
C GLU A 79 -29.56 9.40 -21.92
N LYS A 80 -28.85 9.12 -23.02
CA LYS A 80 -27.49 8.57 -22.97
C LYS A 80 -26.37 9.61 -23.01
N ILE A 81 -26.47 10.63 -23.88
CA ILE A 81 -25.44 11.65 -24.10
C ILE A 81 -25.87 13.06 -23.68
N GLY A 82 -27.09 13.22 -23.14
CA GLY A 82 -27.61 14.54 -22.76
C GLY A 82 -26.86 15.24 -21.63
N LEU A 83 -26.08 14.49 -20.84
CA LEU A 83 -25.20 15.01 -19.78
C LEU A 83 -23.85 15.52 -20.29
N ASP A 84 -23.54 15.35 -21.58
CA ASP A 84 -22.29 15.83 -22.16
C ASP A 84 -22.23 17.36 -22.17
N ILE A 85 -21.07 17.92 -21.83
CA ILE A 85 -20.83 19.36 -21.87
C ILE A 85 -21.10 19.98 -23.26
N HIS A 86 -20.89 19.23 -24.34
CA HIS A 86 -21.14 19.65 -25.73
C HIS A 86 -22.49 19.17 -26.28
N ALA A 87 -23.44 18.77 -25.43
CA ALA A 87 -24.75 18.28 -25.86
C ALA A 87 -25.70 19.38 -26.40
N TYR A 88 -25.36 20.67 -26.29
CA TYR A 88 -26.21 21.79 -26.72
C TYR A 88 -26.83 21.65 -28.12
N PRO A 89 -26.08 21.24 -29.17
CA PRO A 89 -26.67 21.08 -30.50
C PRO A 89 -27.80 20.05 -30.52
N ILE A 90 -27.70 18.96 -29.77
CA ILE A 90 -28.75 17.92 -29.72
C ILE A 90 -30.03 18.48 -29.07
N TRP A 91 -29.87 19.23 -27.97
CA TRP A 91 -30.99 19.91 -27.31
C TRP A 91 -31.67 20.91 -28.25
N ASN A 92 -30.89 21.76 -28.92
CA ASN A 92 -31.41 22.78 -29.83
C ASN A 92 -32.09 22.17 -31.06
N ASP A 93 -31.48 21.13 -31.66
CA ASP A 93 -32.05 20.44 -32.81
C ASP A 93 -33.37 19.74 -32.45
N TYR A 94 -33.47 19.13 -31.27
CA TYR A 94 -34.71 18.51 -30.82
C TYR A 94 -35.83 19.53 -30.59
N VAL A 95 -35.52 20.66 -29.94
CA VAL A 95 -36.47 21.75 -29.75
C VAL A 95 -36.94 22.31 -31.10
N THR A 96 -36.01 22.53 -32.04
CA THR A 96 -36.33 23.01 -33.38
C THR A 96 -37.22 22.02 -34.13
N PHE A 97 -36.92 20.73 -34.03
CA PHE A 97 -37.73 19.66 -34.58
C PHE A 97 -39.16 19.67 -34.01
N LEU A 98 -39.31 19.73 -32.68
CA LEU A 98 -40.64 19.77 -32.03
C LEU A 98 -41.42 21.04 -32.41
N LYS A 99 -40.76 22.20 -32.55
CA LYS A 99 -41.39 23.44 -33.06
C LYS A 99 -41.82 23.31 -34.53
N GLY A 100 -41.12 22.52 -35.34
CA GLY A 100 -41.46 22.25 -36.74
C GLY A 100 -42.58 21.24 -36.96
N VAL A 101 -43.05 20.53 -35.93
CA VAL A 101 -44.17 19.59 -36.06
C VAL A 101 -45.49 20.37 -36.26
N ASP A 102 -46.18 20.10 -37.37
CA ASP A 102 -47.52 20.61 -37.63
C ASP A 102 -48.50 20.11 -36.56
N ALA A 103 -49.19 21.03 -35.91
CA ALA A 103 -50.26 20.75 -34.96
C ALA A 103 -51.50 21.51 -35.43
N VAL A 104 -52.60 20.79 -35.67
CA VAL A 104 -53.86 21.38 -36.11
C VAL A 104 -54.87 21.28 -34.99
N GLY A 105 -55.37 22.43 -34.54
CA GLY A 105 -56.35 22.53 -33.46
C GLY A 105 -55.73 22.72 -32.07
N SER A 106 -56.52 23.30 -31.17
CA SER A 106 -56.09 23.75 -29.84
C SER A 106 -55.49 22.62 -28.96
N TYR A 107 -56.02 21.40 -29.04
CA TYR A 107 -55.48 20.26 -28.27
C TYR A 107 -54.08 19.85 -28.74
N ALA A 108 -53.87 19.73 -30.05
CA ALA A 108 -52.59 19.35 -30.62
C ALA A 108 -51.52 20.43 -30.41
N GLU A 109 -51.89 21.71 -30.49
CA GLU A 109 -51.00 22.84 -30.18
C GLU A 109 -50.57 22.83 -28.71
N ASN A 110 -51.49 22.57 -27.78
CA ASN A 110 -51.16 22.44 -26.35
C ASN A 110 -50.25 21.24 -26.05
N GLN A 111 -50.42 20.12 -26.75
CA GLN A 111 -49.53 18.96 -26.62
C GLN A 111 -48.11 19.30 -27.12
N LYS A 112 -48.00 19.99 -28.25
CA LYS A 112 -46.73 20.51 -28.78
C LYS A 112 -46.05 21.46 -27.79
N ILE A 113 -46.79 22.42 -27.24
CA ILE A 113 -46.30 23.34 -26.21
C ILE A 113 -45.75 22.56 -25.00
N SER A 114 -46.51 21.57 -24.52
CA SER A 114 -46.11 20.75 -23.37
C SER A 114 -44.86 19.92 -23.64
N ALA A 115 -44.73 19.35 -24.85
CA ALA A 115 -43.54 18.61 -25.26
C ALA A 115 -42.29 19.51 -25.34
N VAL A 116 -42.40 20.67 -26.00
CA VAL A 116 -41.30 21.63 -26.11
C VAL A 116 -40.89 22.15 -24.72
N ARG A 117 -41.86 22.47 -23.86
CA ARG A 117 -41.60 22.91 -22.47
C ARG A 117 -40.85 21.85 -21.67
N LYS A 118 -41.24 20.58 -21.77
CA LYS A 118 -40.58 19.47 -21.09
C LYS A 118 -39.09 19.37 -21.46
N VAL A 119 -38.75 19.54 -22.74
CA VAL A 119 -37.36 19.50 -23.21
C VAL A 119 -36.56 20.69 -22.70
N TYR A 120 -37.11 21.91 -22.79
CA TYR A 120 -36.44 23.10 -22.26
C TYR A 120 -36.19 23.00 -20.75
N GLN A 121 -37.21 22.63 -19.97
CA GLN A 121 -37.08 22.49 -18.52
C GLN A 121 -36.02 21.47 -18.11
N ARG A 122 -35.86 20.38 -18.87
CA ARG A 122 -34.79 19.40 -18.66
C ARG A 122 -33.41 19.93 -19.09
N ALA A 123 -33.34 20.73 -20.15
CA ALA A 123 -32.09 21.28 -20.66
C ALA A 123 -31.50 22.35 -19.72
N VAL A 124 -32.34 23.25 -19.18
CA VAL A 124 -31.89 24.39 -18.35
C VAL A 124 -31.38 24.00 -16.96
N ILE A 125 -31.63 22.77 -16.53
CA ILE A 125 -31.08 22.20 -15.29
C ILE A 125 -29.81 21.37 -15.52
N THR A 126 -29.45 21.12 -16.78
CA THR A 126 -28.29 20.29 -17.14
C THR A 126 -27.07 21.18 -17.41
N PRO A 127 -25.94 21.00 -16.70
CA PRO A 127 -24.73 21.80 -16.94
C PRO A 127 -24.11 21.53 -18.32
N ILE A 128 -24.33 22.42 -19.28
CA ILE A 128 -23.81 22.34 -20.66
C ILE A 128 -23.26 23.69 -21.14
N ILE A 129 -22.34 23.66 -22.11
CA ILE A 129 -21.92 24.87 -22.82
C ILE A 129 -23.09 25.36 -23.68
N GLY A 130 -23.43 26.65 -23.57
CA GLY A 130 -24.60 27.23 -24.27
C GLY A 130 -25.90 27.20 -23.46
N ILE A 131 -25.85 26.87 -22.16
CA ILE A 131 -27.02 26.92 -21.27
C ILE A 131 -27.67 28.31 -21.20
N GLU A 132 -26.87 29.38 -21.32
CA GLU A 132 -27.39 30.77 -21.34
C GLU A 132 -28.24 31.04 -22.59
N THR A 133 -27.85 30.49 -23.74
CA THR A 133 -28.63 30.58 -24.99
C THR A 133 -29.95 29.84 -24.83
N LEU A 134 -29.93 28.60 -24.31
CA LEU A 134 -31.15 27.83 -24.06
C LEU A 134 -32.10 28.52 -23.09
N TRP A 135 -31.57 29.19 -22.07
CA TRP A 135 -32.38 29.95 -21.12
C TRP A 135 -33.04 31.16 -21.77
N LYS A 136 -32.32 31.91 -22.61
CA LYS A 136 -32.89 33.02 -23.39
C LYS A 136 -33.99 32.52 -24.32
N ASP A 137 -33.74 31.43 -25.04
CA ASP A 137 -34.70 30.82 -25.96
C ASP A 137 -35.94 30.27 -25.23
N TYR A 138 -35.76 29.76 -24.01
CA TYR A 138 -36.86 29.30 -23.14
C TYR A 138 -37.75 30.45 -22.70
N ILE A 139 -37.15 31.57 -22.25
CA ILE A 139 -37.91 32.77 -21.87
C ILE A 139 -38.68 33.31 -23.06
N ALA A 140 -38.04 33.43 -24.23
CA ALA A 140 -38.70 33.89 -25.45
C ALA A 140 -39.85 32.95 -25.86
N PHE A 141 -39.68 31.64 -25.68
CA PHE A 141 -40.72 30.65 -25.93
C PHE A 141 -41.92 30.81 -24.99
N GLU A 142 -41.71 30.91 -23.67
CA GLU A 142 -42.82 31.09 -22.72
C GLU A 142 -43.54 32.44 -22.93
N GLN A 143 -42.79 33.51 -23.24
CA GLN A 143 -43.36 34.83 -23.59
C GLN A 143 -44.23 34.76 -24.86
N SER A 144 -43.82 33.98 -25.86
CA SER A 144 -44.58 33.80 -27.10
C SER A 144 -45.89 33.04 -26.94
N ILE A 145 -46.02 32.21 -25.89
CA ILE A 145 -47.24 31.45 -25.60
C ILE A 145 -48.19 32.28 -24.72
N ASN A 146 -47.69 32.78 -23.59
CA ASN A 146 -48.49 33.56 -22.65
C ASN A 146 -47.60 34.48 -21.81
N THR A 147 -47.65 35.78 -22.10
CA THR A 147 -46.87 36.81 -21.41
C THR A 147 -47.15 36.91 -19.90
N ILE A 148 -48.35 36.56 -19.46
CA ILE A 148 -48.78 36.66 -18.06
C ILE A 148 -48.20 35.51 -17.23
N ILE A 149 -48.18 34.29 -17.78
CA ILE A 149 -47.70 33.10 -17.07
C ILE A 149 -46.18 32.91 -17.25
N ALA A 150 -45.60 33.47 -18.31
CA ALA A 150 -44.18 33.35 -18.63
C ALA A 150 -43.25 33.75 -17.48
N GLU A 151 -43.56 34.86 -16.80
CA GLU A 151 -42.72 35.36 -15.69
C GLU A 151 -42.73 34.39 -14.50
N ARG A 152 -43.91 33.85 -14.16
CA ARG A 152 -44.06 32.84 -13.10
C ARG A 152 -43.30 31.56 -13.45
N MET A 153 -43.45 31.05 -14.67
CA MET A 153 -42.76 29.83 -15.14
C MET A 153 -41.24 30.00 -15.12
N ALA A 154 -40.74 31.18 -15.51
CA ALA A 154 -39.32 31.50 -15.45
C ALA A 154 -38.81 31.57 -14.01
N MET A 155 -39.56 32.17 -13.08
CA MET A 155 -39.18 32.23 -11.66
C MET A 155 -39.08 30.84 -11.02
N GLU A 156 -40.01 29.93 -11.32
CA GLU A 156 -40.03 28.56 -10.76
C GLU A 156 -38.75 27.78 -11.08
N ARG A 157 -38.15 27.97 -12.27
CA ARG A 157 -36.92 27.27 -12.70
C ARG A 157 -35.63 28.10 -12.57
N SER A 158 -35.73 29.40 -12.28
CA SER A 158 -34.59 30.32 -12.23
C SER A 158 -33.51 29.89 -11.24
N ARG A 159 -33.90 29.40 -10.04
CA ARG A 159 -32.95 28.94 -9.01
C ARG A 159 -32.11 27.76 -9.48
N GLU A 160 -32.75 26.75 -10.08
CA GLU A 160 -32.10 25.54 -10.59
C GLU A 160 -31.19 25.88 -11.78
N TYR A 161 -31.65 26.75 -12.68
CA TYR A 161 -30.85 27.26 -13.80
C TYR A 161 -29.60 27.99 -13.33
N MET A 162 -29.70 28.88 -12.34
CA MET A 162 -28.53 29.60 -11.82
C MET A 162 -27.49 28.66 -11.21
N ASN A 163 -27.93 27.59 -10.55
CA ASN A 163 -27.05 26.54 -10.04
C ASN A 163 -26.39 25.76 -11.19
N ALA A 164 -27.16 25.32 -12.18
CA ALA A 164 -26.67 24.60 -13.35
C ALA A 164 -25.68 25.44 -14.18
N ARG A 165 -25.94 26.74 -14.34
CA ARG A 165 -25.04 27.69 -15.01
C ARG A 165 -23.71 27.86 -14.27
N ARG A 166 -23.72 27.96 -12.94
CA ARG A 166 -22.49 28.01 -12.12
C ARG A 166 -21.66 26.76 -12.37
N VAL A 167 -22.28 25.59 -12.23
CA VAL A 167 -21.62 24.29 -12.41
C VAL A 167 -21.14 24.09 -13.86
N ALA A 168 -21.85 24.61 -14.86
CA ALA A 168 -21.41 24.54 -16.26
C ALA A 168 -20.07 25.27 -16.49
N LYS A 169 -19.86 26.43 -15.86
CA LYS A 169 -18.59 27.18 -15.95
C LYS A 169 -17.45 26.47 -15.21
N GLU A 170 -17.74 25.88 -14.06
CA GLU A 170 -16.78 25.05 -13.32
C GLU A 170 -16.39 23.81 -14.14
N LEU A 171 -17.37 23.12 -14.74
CA LEU A 171 -17.18 21.96 -15.60
C LEU A 171 -16.31 22.31 -16.82
N GLU A 172 -16.55 23.44 -17.47
CA GLU A 172 -15.72 23.95 -18.58
C GLU A 172 -14.26 24.14 -18.14
N THR A 173 -14.04 24.66 -16.94
CA THR A 173 -12.68 24.87 -16.40
C THR A 173 -11.98 23.55 -16.10
N VAL A 174 -12.68 22.57 -15.54
CA VAL A 174 -12.13 21.25 -15.16
C VAL A 174 -11.86 20.38 -16.39
N THR A 175 -12.70 20.50 -17.42
CA THR A 175 -12.54 19.73 -18.68
C THR A 175 -11.60 20.39 -19.69
N ARG A 176 -11.16 21.62 -19.42
CA ARG A 176 -10.20 22.34 -20.26
C ARG A 176 -8.87 21.58 -20.35
N GLY A 177 -8.47 21.23 -21.57
CA GLY A 177 -7.23 20.50 -21.87
C GLY A 177 -7.39 18.98 -21.94
N LEU A 178 -8.58 18.43 -21.70
CA LEU A 178 -8.86 17.01 -21.94
C LEU A 178 -8.96 16.73 -23.44
N ASN A 179 -8.18 15.75 -23.91
CA ASN A 179 -8.32 15.24 -25.27
C ASN A 179 -9.28 14.04 -25.29
N ARG A 180 -10.54 14.32 -25.66
CA ARG A 180 -11.63 13.33 -25.71
C ARG A 180 -11.60 12.43 -26.96
N ASN A 181 -10.69 12.72 -27.90
CA ASN A 181 -10.55 12.02 -29.17
C ASN A 181 -9.26 11.19 -29.24
N MET A 182 -8.53 11.06 -28.13
CA MET A 182 -7.33 10.24 -28.05
C MET A 182 -7.70 8.76 -28.28
N PRO A 183 -6.97 8.03 -29.15
CA PRO A 183 -7.12 6.58 -29.25
C PRO A 183 -6.75 5.92 -27.93
N ALA A 184 -7.51 4.90 -27.52
CA ALA A 184 -7.16 4.13 -26.33
C ALA A 184 -5.96 3.23 -26.64
N THR A 185 -4.82 3.52 -26.03
CA THR A 185 -3.60 2.70 -26.12
C THR A 185 -3.24 2.14 -24.74
N PRO A 186 -2.53 0.99 -24.68
CA PRO A 186 -1.95 0.50 -23.44
C PRO A 186 -1.02 1.54 -22.79
N PRO A 187 -0.89 1.55 -21.44
CA PRO A 187 -0.05 2.51 -20.75
C PRO A 187 1.40 2.42 -21.21
N THR A 188 1.92 3.50 -21.80
CA THR A 188 3.33 3.61 -22.21
C THR A 188 4.16 4.45 -21.22
N VAL A 189 3.49 5.04 -20.22
CA VAL A 189 4.08 5.95 -19.22
C VAL A 189 4.68 7.20 -19.87
N ASP A 190 4.14 7.61 -21.02
CA ASP A 190 4.53 8.87 -21.65
C ASP A 190 4.05 10.06 -20.80
N ARG A 191 4.81 11.16 -20.85
CA ARG A 191 4.54 12.36 -20.05
C ARG A 191 3.23 13.02 -20.45
N GLU A 192 2.86 12.98 -21.73
CA GLU A 192 1.58 13.54 -22.20
C GLU A 192 0.41 12.65 -21.79
N GLU A 193 0.57 11.33 -21.89
CA GLU A 193 -0.42 10.35 -21.42
C GLU A 193 -0.69 10.51 -19.93
N MET A 194 0.36 10.57 -19.10
CA MET A 194 0.23 10.73 -17.64
C MET A 194 -0.46 12.04 -17.25
N LYS A 195 -0.16 13.15 -17.94
CA LYS A 195 -0.89 14.42 -17.75
C LYS A 195 -2.38 14.27 -18.09
N GLN A 196 -2.72 13.58 -19.16
CA GLN A 196 -4.12 13.34 -19.52
C GLN A 196 -4.83 12.45 -18.50
N VAL A 197 -4.17 11.40 -18.01
CA VAL A 197 -4.69 10.55 -16.92
C VAL A 197 -4.97 11.37 -15.66
N GLU A 198 -4.06 12.26 -15.27
CA GLU A 198 -4.23 13.14 -14.11
C GLU A 198 -5.42 14.10 -14.30
N LEU A 199 -5.59 14.69 -15.48
CA LEU A 199 -6.74 15.54 -15.80
C LEU A 199 -8.06 14.76 -15.73
N TRP A 200 -8.11 13.53 -16.25
CA TRP A 200 -9.30 12.67 -16.15
C TRP A 200 -9.62 12.32 -14.69
N LYS A 201 -8.61 11.98 -13.88
CA LYS A 201 -8.78 11.72 -12.44
C LYS A 201 -9.27 12.95 -11.68
N LYS A 202 -8.79 14.14 -12.04
CA LYS A 202 -9.27 15.42 -11.50
C LYS A 202 -10.72 15.67 -11.87
N TYR A 203 -11.12 15.41 -13.12
CA TYR A 203 -12.52 15.53 -13.54
C TYR A 203 -13.44 14.56 -12.79
N ILE A 204 -13.07 13.29 -12.69
CA ILE A 204 -13.86 12.28 -11.95
C ILE A 204 -13.98 12.65 -10.47
N THR A 205 -12.88 13.09 -9.84
CA THR A 205 -12.90 13.53 -8.43
C THR A 205 -13.76 14.78 -8.23
N TRP A 206 -13.73 15.72 -9.17
CA TRP A 206 -14.60 16.90 -9.13
C TRP A 206 -16.08 16.51 -9.24
N GLU A 207 -16.45 15.60 -10.15
CA GLU A 207 -17.85 15.16 -10.26
C GLU A 207 -18.30 14.40 -8.99
N ARG A 208 -17.41 13.63 -8.36
CA ARG A 208 -17.65 12.97 -7.06
C ARG A 208 -17.89 13.94 -5.91
N SER A 209 -17.37 15.17 -5.98
CA SER A 209 -17.59 16.20 -4.95
C SER A 209 -19.02 16.77 -4.94
N ASN A 210 -19.89 16.29 -5.86
CA ASN A 210 -21.26 16.75 -6.06
C ASN A 210 -21.35 18.28 -6.24
N PRO A 211 -20.83 18.84 -7.36
CA PRO A 211 -20.85 20.29 -7.62
C PRO A 211 -22.26 20.89 -7.67
N LEU A 212 -23.24 20.09 -8.10
CA LEU A 212 -24.65 20.47 -8.15
C LEU A 212 -25.30 20.57 -6.77
N ARG A 213 -24.68 20.02 -5.72
CA ARG A 213 -25.23 19.90 -4.36
C ARG A 213 -26.64 19.29 -4.39
N SER A 214 -26.83 18.30 -5.26
CA SER A 214 -28.10 17.60 -5.41
C SER A 214 -28.27 16.59 -4.28
N GLU A 215 -29.49 16.50 -3.74
CA GLU A 215 -29.88 15.48 -2.75
C GLU A 215 -30.16 14.12 -3.41
N ASP A 216 -30.49 14.12 -4.71
CA ASP A 216 -30.68 12.91 -5.51
C ASP A 216 -29.34 12.19 -5.74
N THR A 217 -29.07 11.17 -4.92
CA THR A 217 -27.90 10.29 -5.05
C THR A 217 -27.83 9.63 -6.42
N ALA A 218 -28.97 9.20 -6.99
CA ALA A 218 -28.98 8.48 -8.26
C ALA A 218 -28.56 9.40 -9.42
N LEU A 219 -28.95 10.68 -9.38
CA LEU A 219 -28.45 11.68 -10.32
C LEU A 219 -26.93 11.88 -10.19
N VAL A 220 -26.41 12.02 -8.97
CA VAL A 220 -24.97 12.17 -8.73
C VAL A 220 -24.22 10.94 -9.25
N ALA A 221 -24.70 9.73 -8.94
CA ALA A 221 -24.11 8.48 -9.39
C ALA A 221 -24.09 8.39 -10.93
N ARG A 222 -25.20 8.70 -11.61
CA ARG A 222 -25.26 8.73 -13.09
C ARG A 222 -24.29 9.73 -13.69
N ARG A 223 -24.09 10.90 -13.08
CA ARG A 223 -23.14 11.92 -13.57
C ARG A 223 -21.69 11.48 -13.41
N VAL A 224 -21.33 10.94 -12.24
CA VAL A 224 -19.99 10.39 -12.02
C VAL A 224 -19.71 9.23 -12.95
N MET A 225 -20.67 8.32 -13.12
CA MET A 225 -20.54 7.22 -14.07
C MET A 225 -20.40 7.71 -15.51
N PHE A 226 -21.15 8.73 -15.91
CA PHE A 226 -20.97 9.36 -17.20
C PHE A 226 -19.54 9.91 -17.38
N ALA A 227 -18.98 10.61 -16.38
CA ALA A 227 -17.60 11.09 -16.42
C ALA A 227 -16.58 9.94 -16.57
N ILE A 228 -16.79 8.83 -15.86
CA ILE A 228 -15.93 7.66 -15.94
C ILE A 228 -16.07 6.97 -17.31
N GLU A 229 -17.28 6.80 -17.84
CA GLU A 229 -17.52 6.26 -19.18
C GLU A 229 -16.85 7.10 -20.27
N GLN A 230 -16.87 8.44 -20.14
CA GLN A 230 -16.12 9.33 -21.03
C GLN A 230 -14.60 9.08 -20.92
N GLY A 231 -14.08 8.91 -19.71
CA GLY A 231 -12.68 8.56 -19.47
C GLY A 231 -12.30 7.21 -20.08
N LEU A 232 -13.17 6.20 -19.96
CA LEU A 232 -12.97 4.85 -20.51
C LEU A 232 -12.89 4.82 -22.04
N LEU A 233 -13.41 5.83 -22.75
CA LEU A 233 -13.21 5.92 -24.20
C LEU A 233 -11.75 6.13 -24.58
N CYS A 234 -11.01 6.89 -23.76
CA CYS A 234 -9.60 7.24 -23.98
C CYS A 234 -8.66 6.33 -23.18
N LEU A 235 -9.04 5.94 -21.96
CA LEU A 235 -8.21 5.20 -21.01
C LEU A 235 -8.66 3.72 -20.87
N ALA A 236 -9.21 3.13 -21.93
CA ALA A 236 -9.80 1.79 -21.91
C ALA A 236 -8.81 0.69 -21.46
N HIS A 237 -7.51 0.87 -21.68
CA HIS A 237 -6.47 -0.08 -21.31
C HIS A 237 -5.88 0.15 -19.92
N HIS A 238 -6.41 1.09 -19.14
CA HIS A 238 -5.99 1.37 -17.77
C HIS A 238 -6.89 0.60 -16.78
N PRO A 239 -6.40 -0.45 -16.10
CA PRO A 239 -7.23 -1.28 -15.22
C PRO A 239 -7.78 -0.54 -14.00
N ASP A 240 -7.07 0.48 -13.51
CA ASP A 240 -7.46 1.29 -12.36
C ASP A 240 -8.76 2.05 -12.60
N VAL A 241 -8.97 2.59 -13.82
CA VAL A 241 -10.20 3.32 -14.18
C VAL A 241 -11.43 2.40 -14.15
N TRP A 242 -11.31 1.18 -14.70
CA TRP A 242 -12.40 0.19 -14.66
C TRP A 242 -12.72 -0.25 -13.23
N HIS A 243 -11.70 -0.52 -12.42
CA HIS A 243 -11.91 -0.90 -11.03
C HIS A 243 -12.52 0.24 -10.22
N GLN A 244 -12.06 1.49 -10.44
CA GLN A 244 -12.61 2.68 -9.82
C GLN A 244 -14.10 2.90 -10.18
N ALA A 245 -14.49 2.59 -11.42
CA ALA A 245 -15.88 2.64 -11.88
C ALA A 245 -16.77 1.67 -11.10
N ALA A 246 -16.37 0.40 -11.06
CA ALA A 246 -17.14 -0.64 -10.39
C ALA A 246 -17.19 -0.44 -8.86
N GLN A 247 -16.10 -0.01 -8.23
CA GLN A 247 -16.10 0.34 -6.80
C GLN A 247 -17.06 1.50 -6.48
N PHE A 248 -17.13 2.50 -7.37
CA PHE A 248 -18.04 3.64 -7.17
C PHE A 248 -19.50 3.22 -7.29
N LEU A 249 -19.83 2.34 -8.23
CA LEU A 249 -21.16 1.77 -8.38
C LEU A 249 -21.56 0.93 -7.16
N ASP A 250 -20.67 0.07 -6.65
CA ASP A 250 -20.91 -0.72 -5.44
C ASP A 250 -21.14 0.17 -4.22
N HIS A 251 -20.31 1.21 -4.03
CA HIS A 251 -20.50 2.18 -2.95
C HIS A 251 -21.84 2.94 -3.08
N SER A 252 -22.20 3.34 -4.30
CA SER A 252 -23.47 4.03 -4.57
C SER A 252 -24.68 3.12 -4.35
N ALA A 253 -24.58 1.84 -4.71
CA ALA A 253 -25.62 0.84 -4.49
C ALA A 253 -25.90 0.65 -2.99
N LYS A 254 -24.84 0.51 -2.18
CA LYS A 254 -24.95 0.40 -0.71
C LYS A 254 -25.60 1.64 -0.09
N LEU A 255 -25.18 2.84 -0.52
CA LEU A 255 -25.74 4.10 -0.02
C LEU A 255 -27.22 4.29 -0.39
N LEU A 256 -27.64 3.83 -1.58
CA LEU A 256 -29.04 3.84 -1.99
C LEU A 256 -29.87 2.83 -1.21
N GLN A 257 -29.29 1.67 -0.89
CA GLN A 257 -29.93 0.67 -0.05
C GLN A 257 -30.18 1.20 1.38
N GLU A 258 -29.22 1.93 1.97
CA GLU A 258 -29.37 2.60 3.27
C GLU A 258 -30.47 3.67 3.25
N LYS A 259 -30.63 4.40 2.14
CA LYS A 259 -31.69 5.40 1.95
C LYS A 259 -33.07 4.81 1.63
N GLY A 260 -33.18 3.49 1.48
CA GLY A 260 -34.44 2.78 1.24
C GLY A 260 -34.83 2.57 -0.23
N ASP A 261 -33.98 2.95 -1.20
CA ASP A 261 -34.22 2.70 -2.63
C ASP A 261 -33.57 1.39 -3.10
N SER A 262 -34.21 0.27 -2.74
CA SER A 262 -33.73 -1.08 -3.06
C SER A 262 -33.69 -1.38 -4.57
N ASN A 263 -34.58 -0.75 -5.36
CA ASN A 263 -34.64 -0.99 -6.81
C ASN A 263 -33.45 -0.34 -7.51
N ALA A 264 -33.15 0.92 -7.19
CA ALA A 264 -31.97 1.60 -7.75
C ALA A 264 -30.68 0.95 -7.25
N ALA A 265 -30.62 0.53 -5.99
CA ALA A 265 -29.46 -0.18 -5.44
C ALA A 265 -29.15 -1.48 -6.21
N ARG A 266 -30.17 -2.30 -6.51
CA ARG A 266 -29.99 -3.52 -7.31
C ARG A 266 -29.50 -3.20 -8.73
N LEU A 267 -30.07 -2.18 -9.37
CA LEU A 267 -29.68 -1.77 -10.72
C LEU A 267 -28.19 -1.38 -10.77
N PHE A 268 -27.71 -0.57 -9.82
CA PHE A 268 -26.30 -0.18 -9.77
C PHE A 268 -25.37 -1.35 -9.41
N SER A 269 -25.82 -2.29 -8.57
CA SER A 269 -25.06 -3.51 -8.26
C SER A 269 -24.88 -4.41 -9.49
N ASP A 270 -25.92 -4.55 -10.31
CA ASP A 270 -25.87 -5.28 -11.59
C ASP A 270 -25.03 -4.53 -12.63
N GLU A 271 -25.12 -3.20 -12.68
CA GLU A 271 -24.28 -2.37 -13.54
C GLU A 271 -22.79 -2.51 -13.19
N ALA A 272 -22.42 -2.58 -11.90
CA ALA A 272 -21.04 -2.80 -11.48
C ALA A 272 -20.49 -4.14 -11.98
N ALA A 273 -21.29 -5.21 -11.94
CA ALA A 273 -20.91 -6.49 -12.54
C ALA A 273 -20.76 -6.39 -14.07
N ALA A 274 -21.65 -5.64 -14.73
CA ALA A 274 -21.58 -5.41 -16.17
C ALA A 274 -20.33 -4.61 -16.57
N VAL A 275 -19.86 -3.67 -15.74
CA VAL A 275 -18.62 -2.92 -15.96
C VAL A 275 -17.41 -3.87 -15.93
N TYR A 276 -17.34 -4.78 -14.94
CA TYR A 276 -16.28 -5.79 -14.91
C TYR A 276 -16.34 -6.73 -16.12
N GLU A 277 -17.53 -7.23 -16.47
CA GLU A 277 -17.71 -8.14 -17.62
C GLU A 277 -17.30 -7.46 -18.94
N ARG A 278 -17.62 -6.16 -19.11
CA ARG A 278 -17.18 -5.36 -20.26
C ARG A 278 -15.66 -5.22 -20.32
N ALA A 279 -15.01 -5.04 -19.17
CA ALA A 279 -13.56 -4.92 -19.10
C ALA A 279 -12.85 -6.24 -19.45
N THR A 280 -13.30 -7.35 -18.88
CA THR A 280 -12.72 -8.69 -19.07
C THR A 280 -13.02 -9.27 -20.45
N SER A 281 -14.18 -8.96 -21.05
CA SER A 281 -14.54 -9.44 -22.40
C SER A 281 -14.09 -8.50 -23.52
N GLY A 282 -13.57 -7.32 -23.19
CA GLY A 282 -13.21 -6.27 -24.14
C GLY A 282 -11.70 -5.98 -24.18
N PRO A 283 -11.28 -4.75 -23.83
CA PRO A 283 -9.90 -4.28 -24.03
C PRO A 283 -8.88 -4.95 -23.10
N LEU A 284 -9.33 -5.47 -21.95
CA LEU A 284 -8.47 -5.97 -20.87
C LEU A 284 -8.66 -7.47 -20.61
N LYS A 285 -8.85 -8.25 -21.69
CA LYS A 285 -8.99 -9.72 -21.62
C LYS A 285 -7.82 -10.43 -20.93
N HIS A 286 -6.60 -9.91 -21.04
CA HIS A 286 -5.41 -10.51 -20.40
C HIS A 286 -5.12 -9.96 -19.00
N SER A 287 -5.93 -9.02 -18.50
CA SER A 287 -5.67 -8.40 -17.19
C SER A 287 -6.08 -9.34 -16.06
N THR A 288 -5.10 -9.96 -15.38
CA THR A 288 -5.32 -10.77 -14.16
C THR A 288 -6.08 -10.01 -13.10
N LEU A 289 -5.72 -8.75 -12.86
CA LEU A 289 -6.25 -7.91 -11.79
C LEU A 289 -7.78 -7.74 -11.90
N LEU A 290 -8.29 -7.46 -13.09
CA LEU A 290 -9.72 -7.24 -13.27
C LEU A 290 -10.52 -8.54 -13.19
N HIS A 291 -9.94 -9.67 -13.59
CA HIS A 291 -10.58 -10.98 -13.39
C HIS A 291 -10.71 -11.30 -11.90
N PHE A 292 -9.69 -11.01 -11.10
CA PHE A 292 -9.75 -11.21 -9.65
C PHE A 292 -10.73 -10.24 -8.98
N ALA A 293 -10.70 -8.97 -9.35
CA ALA A 293 -11.66 -7.99 -8.83
C ALA A 293 -13.11 -8.34 -9.19
N HIS A 294 -13.35 -8.85 -10.40
CA HIS A 294 -14.67 -9.33 -10.82
C HIS A 294 -15.10 -10.57 -10.02
N ALA A 295 -14.19 -11.54 -9.84
CA ALA A 295 -14.45 -12.73 -9.05
C ALA A 295 -14.77 -12.39 -7.58
N ASP A 296 -13.98 -11.53 -6.95
CA ASP A 296 -14.21 -11.09 -5.56
C ASP A 296 -15.53 -10.29 -5.45
N TYR A 297 -15.89 -9.50 -6.47
CA TYR A 297 -17.17 -8.80 -6.51
C TYR A 297 -18.37 -9.76 -6.59
N GLU A 298 -18.32 -10.76 -7.46
CA GLU A 298 -19.39 -11.78 -7.55
C GLU A 298 -19.43 -12.69 -6.30
N GLU A 299 -18.29 -12.95 -5.65
CA GLU A 299 -18.23 -13.63 -4.35
C GLU A 299 -18.94 -12.79 -3.27
N SER A 300 -18.73 -11.47 -3.25
CA SER A 300 -19.42 -10.58 -2.30
C SER A 300 -20.95 -10.56 -2.46
N ARG A 301 -21.43 -10.87 -3.67
CA ARG A 301 -22.86 -11.02 -4.01
C ARG A 301 -23.38 -12.44 -3.78
N LEU A 302 -22.54 -13.36 -3.28
CA LEU A 302 -22.85 -14.78 -3.06
C LEU A 302 -23.15 -15.56 -4.36
N HIS A 303 -22.69 -15.09 -5.51
CA HIS A 303 -22.86 -15.75 -6.81
C HIS A 303 -21.70 -16.70 -7.14
N TYR A 304 -21.45 -17.70 -6.29
CA TYR A 304 -20.28 -18.59 -6.40
C TYR A 304 -20.16 -19.29 -7.77
N ASN A 305 -21.27 -19.72 -8.37
CA ASN A 305 -21.29 -20.32 -9.71
C ASN A 305 -20.70 -19.38 -10.79
N LYS A 306 -20.96 -18.07 -10.67
CA LYS A 306 -20.44 -17.09 -11.62
C LYS A 306 -18.95 -16.85 -11.40
N VAL A 307 -18.48 -16.89 -10.15
CA VAL A 307 -17.04 -16.83 -9.81
C VAL A 307 -16.27 -17.97 -10.49
N HIS A 308 -16.80 -19.19 -10.45
CA HIS A 308 -16.22 -20.33 -11.18
C HIS A 308 -16.11 -20.09 -12.70
N GLN A 309 -17.13 -19.47 -13.29
CA GLN A 309 -17.12 -19.13 -14.72
C GLN A 309 -16.07 -18.06 -15.04
N VAL A 310 -15.91 -17.04 -14.18
CA VAL A 310 -14.90 -15.98 -14.36
C VAL A 310 -13.48 -16.56 -14.32
N TYR A 311 -13.16 -17.38 -13.33
CA TYR A 311 -11.85 -18.04 -13.24
C TYR A 311 -11.63 -19.02 -14.39
N THR A 312 -12.63 -19.84 -14.73
CA THR A 312 -12.50 -20.81 -15.82
C THR A 312 -12.28 -20.13 -17.16
N ARG A 313 -13.07 -19.09 -17.47
CA ARG A 313 -12.89 -18.28 -18.69
C ARG A 313 -11.50 -17.69 -18.78
N TYR A 314 -10.94 -17.23 -17.66
CA TYR A 314 -9.57 -16.73 -17.62
C TYR A 314 -8.55 -17.85 -17.91
N LEU A 315 -8.67 -18.99 -17.23
CA LEU A 315 -7.76 -20.14 -17.36
C LEU A 315 -7.79 -20.82 -18.74
N ASP A 316 -8.91 -20.75 -19.45
CA ASP A 316 -9.09 -21.31 -20.79
C ASP A 316 -8.35 -20.50 -21.87
N MET A 317 -7.84 -19.31 -21.57
CA MET A 317 -6.97 -18.56 -22.49
C MET A 317 -5.58 -19.21 -22.61
N GLU A 318 -5.03 -19.34 -23.81
CA GLU A 318 -3.75 -20.04 -24.05
C GLU A 318 -2.51 -19.23 -23.61
N ASP A 319 -2.50 -17.92 -23.87
CA ASP A 319 -1.32 -17.03 -23.73
C ASP A 319 -1.10 -16.42 -22.34
N ILE A 320 -1.62 -17.04 -21.27
CA ILE A 320 -1.50 -16.52 -19.91
C ILE A 320 -0.63 -17.39 -19.02
N ASP A 321 -0.07 -16.81 -17.97
CA ASP A 321 0.44 -17.58 -16.83
C ASP A 321 -0.73 -17.90 -15.89
N PRO A 322 -1.21 -19.16 -15.83
CA PRO A 322 -2.35 -19.52 -15.01
C PRO A 322 -1.98 -19.66 -13.53
N THR A 323 -0.69 -19.62 -13.17
CA THR A 323 -0.22 -19.94 -11.81
C THR A 323 -0.89 -19.06 -10.76
N LEU A 324 -0.86 -17.75 -10.95
CA LEU A 324 -1.46 -16.81 -10.00
C LEU A 324 -2.99 -16.95 -9.98
N ALA A 325 -3.61 -17.21 -11.13
CA ALA A 325 -5.05 -17.43 -11.22
C ALA A 325 -5.47 -18.71 -10.49
N TYR A 326 -4.72 -19.81 -10.59
CA TYR A 326 -4.98 -21.02 -9.81
C TYR A 326 -4.78 -20.79 -8.31
N VAL A 327 -3.76 -20.02 -7.90
CA VAL A 327 -3.56 -19.67 -6.48
C VAL A 327 -4.76 -18.90 -5.93
N GLN A 328 -5.23 -17.89 -6.66
CA GLN A 328 -6.37 -17.10 -6.22
C GLN A 328 -7.69 -17.89 -6.29
N TYR A 329 -7.89 -18.67 -7.36
CA TYR A 329 -9.06 -19.53 -7.51
C TYR A 329 -9.13 -20.60 -6.41
N MET A 330 -7.99 -21.18 -6.01
CA MET A 330 -7.91 -22.12 -4.89
C MET A 330 -8.21 -21.44 -3.55
N LYS A 331 -7.75 -20.20 -3.33
CA LYS A 331 -8.08 -19.41 -2.13
C LYS A 331 -9.58 -19.14 -2.04
N PHE A 332 -10.22 -18.77 -3.15
CA PHE A 332 -11.68 -18.63 -3.27
C PHE A 332 -12.40 -19.94 -2.94
N ALA A 333 -12.07 -21.03 -3.63
CA ALA A 333 -12.73 -22.34 -3.46
C ALA A 333 -12.65 -22.81 -2.00
N ARG A 334 -11.51 -22.62 -1.34
CA ARG A 334 -11.35 -22.93 0.08
C ARG A 334 -12.20 -22.02 0.98
N ARG A 335 -12.23 -20.71 0.71
CA ARG A 335 -12.92 -19.70 1.53
C ARG A 335 -14.45 -19.81 1.42
N ALA A 336 -14.98 -20.07 0.24
CA ALA A 336 -16.42 -20.12 -0.02
C ALA A 336 -17.02 -21.54 0.10
N GLU A 337 -16.30 -22.58 -0.35
CA GLU A 337 -16.85 -23.94 -0.51
C GLU A 337 -16.12 -25.02 0.31
N GLY A 338 -15.04 -24.63 1.01
CA GLY A 338 -14.26 -25.50 1.87
C GLY A 338 -13.14 -26.30 1.19
N ILE A 339 -12.49 -27.16 1.96
CA ILE A 339 -11.20 -27.78 1.57
C ILE A 339 -11.31 -28.77 0.39
N LYS A 340 -12.45 -29.47 0.25
CA LYS A 340 -12.65 -30.43 -0.84
C LYS A 340 -12.65 -29.74 -2.21
N SER A 341 -13.35 -28.62 -2.34
CA SER A 341 -13.38 -27.83 -3.58
C SER A 341 -11.98 -27.30 -3.93
N ALA A 342 -11.26 -26.79 -2.92
CA ALA A 342 -9.88 -26.31 -3.10
C ALA A 342 -8.92 -27.40 -3.64
N ARG A 343 -9.05 -28.65 -3.17
CA ARG A 343 -8.28 -29.79 -3.69
C ARG A 343 -8.61 -30.14 -5.14
N THR A 344 -9.87 -29.97 -5.56
CA THR A 344 -10.28 -30.14 -6.96
C THR A 344 -9.61 -29.09 -7.85
N VAL A 345 -9.58 -27.83 -7.41
CA VAL A 345 -8.86 -26.76 -8.13
C VAL A 345 -7.36 -27.05 -8.19
N PHE A 346 -6.75 -27.50 -7.09
CA PHE A 346 -5.34 -27.89 -7.07
C PHE A 346 -5.04 -29.07 -8.01
N LYS A 347 -5.94 -30.05 -8.10
CA LYS A 347 -5.82 -31.15 -9.08
C LYS A 347 -5.78 -30.61 -10.51
N ARG A 348 -6.71 -29.72 -10.89
CA ARG A 348 -6.71 -29.06 -12.21
C ARG A 348 -5.42 -28.28 -12.46
N ALA A 349 -4.93 -27.54 -11.46
CA ALA A 349 -3.69 -26.77 -11.57
C ALA A 349 -2.45 -27.65 -11.80
N ARG A 350 -2.43 -28.89 -11.26
CA ARG A 350 -1.34 -29.85 -11.47
C ARG A 350 -1.32 -30.47 -12.86
N GLU A 351 -2.50 -30.64 -13.44
CA GLU A 351 -2.70 -31.20 -14.79
C GLU A 351 -2.35 -30.18 -15.87
N ASP A 352 -2.41 -28.88 -15.56
CA ASP A 352 -2.00 -27.80 -16.47
C ASP A 352 -0.46 -27.69 -16.57
N PRO A 353 0.14 -27.90 -17.75
CA PRO A 353 1.59 -27.84 -17.93
C PRO A 353 2.16 -26.43 -17.77
N ARG A 354 1.35 -25.37 -17.91
CA ARG A 354 1.77 -23.97 -17.80
C ARG A 354 1.94 -23.51 -16.34
N SER A 355 1.42 -24.27 -15.39
CA SER A 355 1.49 -23.95 -13.96
C SER A 355 2.92 -24.05 -13.42
N ARG A 356 3.38 -22.96 -12.78
CA ARG A 356 4.67 -22.86 -12.10
C ARG A 356 4.59 -23.35 -10.65
N TYR A 357 5.75 -23.42 -9.99
CA TYR A 357 5.90 -23.97 -8.63
C TYR A 357 5.06 -23.27 -7.55
N HIS A 358 4.73 -21.98 -7.72
CA HIS A 358 4.00 -21.18 -6.71
C HIS A 358 2.67 -21.81 -6.28
N VAL A 359 1.98 -22.55 -7.17
CA VAL A 359 0.72 -23.21 -6.82
C VAL A 359 0.90 -24.33 -5.80
N PHE A 360 2.04 -25.05 -5.83
CA PHE A 360 2.35 -26.09 -4.85
C PHE A 360 2.64 -25.50 -3.48
N VAL A 361 3.41 -24.40 -3.44
CA VAL A 361 3.69 -23.67 -2.20
C VAL A 361 2.39 -23.16 -1.58
N ALA A 362 1.55 -22.50 -2.38
CA ALA A 362 0.27 -21.98 -1.91
C ALA A 362 -0.66 -23.10 -1.41
N ALA A 363 -0.69 -24.26 -2.07
CA ALA A 363 -1.53 -25.40 -1.67
C ALA A 363 -1.05 -26.03 -0.36
N ALA A 364 0.27 -26.21 -0.20
CA ALA A 364 0.85 -26.76 1.02
C ALA A 364 0.63 -25.83 2.23
N LEU A 365 0.90 -24.53 2.07
CA LEU A 365 0.65 -23.54 3.12
C LEU A 365 -0.84 -23.41 3.45
N MET A 366 -1.72 -23.54 2.46
CA MET A 366 -3.15 -23.53 2.69
C MET A 366 -3.60 -24.71 3.56
N GLU A 367 -3.13 -25.93 3.30
CA GLU A 367 -3.41 -27.09 4.15
C GLU A 367 -2.81 -26.87 5.55
N TYR A 368 -1.54 -26.47 5.65
CA TYR A 368 -0.92 -26.22 6.95
C TYR A 368 -1.64 -25.17 7.78
N TYR A 369 -1.95 -23.99 7.23
CA TYR A 369 -2.56 -22.91 8.01
C TYR A 369 -4.05 -23.13 8.28
N CYS A 370 -4.79 -23.75 7.35
CA CYS A 370 -6.25 -23.87 7.43
C CYS A 370 -6.70 -25.22 7.98
N SER A 371 -6.18 -26.34 7.46
CA SER A 371 -6.55 -27.69 7.92
C SER A 371 -5.68 -28.18 9.08
N LYS A 372 -4.58 -27.47 9.39
CA LYS A 372 -3.60 -27.82 10.43
C LYS A 372 -2.95 -29.19 10.21
N ASP A 373 -3.01 -29.72 8.98
CA ASP A 373 -2.45 -31.02 8.63
C ASP A 373 -1.03 -30.87 8.09
N LYS A 374 -0.04 -31.13 8.95
CA LYS A 374 1.38 -31.11 8.60
C LYS A 374 1.76 -32.19 7.59
N ASN A 375 1.11 -33.37 7.66
CA ASN A 375 1.44 -34.51 6.82
C ASN A 375 1.03 -34.26 5.36
N ILE A 376 -0.14 -33.67 5.15
CA ILE A 376 -0.59 -33.31 3.80
C ILE A 376 0.28 -32.19 3.23
N ALA A 377 0.59 -31.16 4.02
CA ALA A 377 1.47 -30.08 3.58
C ALA A 377 2.86 -30.62 3.18
N PHE A 378 3.47 -31.49 4.00
CA PHE A 378 4.73 -32.16 3.69
C PHE A 378 4.64 -32.99 2.39
N ARG A 379 3.58 -33.78 2.20
CA ARG A 379 3.36 -34.56 0.97
C ARG A 379 3.25 -33.67 -0.27
N ILE A 380 2.61 -32.51 -0.16
CA ILE A 380 2.49 -31.55 -1.29
C ILE A 380 3.87 -30.96 -1.61
N PHE A 381 4.66 -30.58 -0.60
CA PHE A 381 6.02 -30.08 -0.81
C PHE A 381 6.95 -31.13 -1.42
N GLU A 382 6.92 -32.37 -0.94
CA GLU A 382 7.69 -33.48 -1.55
C GLU A 382 7.26 -33.76 -3.00
N LEU A 383 5.96 -33.68 -3.28
CA LEU A 383 5.44 -33.84 -4.64
C LEU A 383 5.94 -32.73 -5.57
N GLY A 384 5.91 -31.48 -5.12
CA GLY A 384 6.43 -30.36 -5.89
C GLY A 384 7.95 -30.40 -6.05
N LEU A 385 8.69 -30.90 -5.05
CA LEU A 385 10.14 -31.03 -5.11
C LEU A 385 10.58 -32.00 -6.22
N LYS A 386 9.82 -33.07 -6.47
CA LYS A 386 10.09 -33.98 -7.60
C LYS A 386 10.02 -33.29 -8.97
N LYS A 387 9.18 -32.26 -9.12
CA LYS A 387 8.97 -31.54 -10.39
C LYS A 387 9.82 -30.27 -10.51
N PHE A 388 10.07 -29.57 -9.39
CA PHE A 388 10.67 -28.23 -9.35
C PHE A 388 11.96 -28.17 -8.53
N SER A 389 12.70 -29.28 -8.36
CA SER A 389 13.98 -29.33 -7.65
C SER A 389 15.09 -28.44 -8.26
N HIS A 390 14.94 -28.03 -9.51
CA HIS A 390 15.87 -27.15 -10.22
C HIS A 390 15.58 -25.66 -9.99
N ILE A 391 14.49 -25.31 -9.30
CA ILE A 391 14.07 -23.93 -9.03
C ILE A 391 14.46 -23.58 -7.58
N PRO A 392 15.46 -22.71 -7.35
CA PRO A 392 15.90 -22.34 -6.01
C PRO A 392 14.78 -21.75 -5.15
N GLU A 393 13.94 -20.90 -5.74
CA GLU A 393 12.87 -20.19 -5.04
C GLU A 393 11.84 -21.16 -4.44
N TYR A 394 11.55 -22.26 -5.13
CA TYR A 394 10.69 -23.31 -4.60
C TYR A 394 11.31 -23.99 -3.38
N VAL A 395 12.60 -24.33 -3.47
CA VAL A 395 13.34 -24.96 -2.38
C VAL A 395 13.39 -24.05 -1.17
N LEU A 396 13.68 -22.76 -1.35
CA LEU A 396 13.72 -21.79 -0.26
C LEU A 396 12.36 -21.69 0.46
N CYS A 397 11.25 -21.66 -0.27
CA CYS A 397 9.91 -21.71 0.35
C CYS A 397 9.68 -23.01 1.15
N TYR A 398 10.20 -24.15 0.68
CA TYR A 398 10.06 -25.42 1.39
C TYR A 398 10.95 -25.47 2.65
N ILE A 399 12.20 -25.01 2.56
CA ILE A 399 13.11 -24.88 3.70
C ILE A 399 12.50 -23.97 4.76
N ASP A 400 11.95 -22.83 4.35
CA ASP A 400 11.34 -21.87 5.26
C ASP A 400 10.14 -22.50 5.98
N TYR A 401 9.30 -23.26 5.27
CA TYR A 401 8.22 -24.02 5.90
C TYR A 401 8.72 -25.02 6.95
N LEU A 402 9.75 -25.83 6.65
CA LEU A 402 10.30 -26.79 7.61
C LEU A 402 10.99 -26.11 8.80
N SER A 403 11.68 -24.99 8.55
CA SER A 403 12.34 -24.20 9.60
C SER A 403 11.32 -23.67 10.61
N HIS A 404 10.17 -23.16 10.12
CA HIS A 404 9.07 -22.72 10.99
C HIS A 404 8.36 -23.86 11.76
N LEU A 405 8.51 -25.12 11.32
CA LEU A 405 8.02 -26.29 12.08
C LEU A 405 8.94 -26.69 13.24
N ASN A 406 10.12 -26.07 13.34
CA ASN A 406 11.16 -26.40 14.32
C ASN A 406 11.61 -27.88 14.22
N GLU A 407 11.66 -28.42 13.00
CA GLU A 407 12.15 -29.77 12.72
C GLU A 407 13.59 -29.71 12.18
N ASP A 408 14.55 -29.54 13.08
CA ASP A 408 15.96 -29.28 12.75
C ASP A 408 16.58 -30.40 11.91
N ASN A 409 16.31 -31.66 12.29
CA ASN A 409 16.85 -32.82 11.57
C ASN A 409 16.31 -32.90 10.13
N ASN A 410 15.00 -32.68 9.95
CA ASN A 410 14.37 -32.75 8.63
C ASN A 410 14.80 -31.57 7.74
N THR A 411 14.97 -30.39 8.33
CA THR A 411 15.47 -29.21 7.61
C THR A 411 16.92 -29.43 7.14
N ARG A 412 17.80 -29.96 8.00
CA ARG A 412 19.18 -30.32 7.64
C ARG A 412 19.23 -31.40 6.55
N VAL A 413 18.40 -32.43 6.65
CA VAL A 413 18.28 -33.47 5.62
C VAL A 413 17.82 -32.87 4.28
N LEU A 414 16.89 -31.91 4.30
CA LEU A 414 16.46 -31.22 3.09
C LEU A 414 17.60 -30.42 2.45
N PHE A 415 18.35 -29.64 3.23
CA PHE A 415 19.52 -28.90 2.75
C PHE A 415 20.52 -29.83 2.07
N GLU A 416 20.91 -30.92 2.74
CA GLU A 416 21.87 -31.88 2.20
C GLU A 416 21.34 -32.56 0.93
N ARG A 417 20.06 -32.95 0.90
CA ARG A 417 19.45 -33.58 -0.26
C ARG A 417 19.46 -32.68 -1.48
N VAL A 418 19.14 -31.39 -1.31
CA VAL A 418 19.07 -30.43 -2.42
C VAL A 418 20.46 -30.02 -2.92
N LEU A 419 21.41 -29.84 -2.01
CA LEU A 419 22.78 -29.47 -2.38
C LEU A 419 23.56 -30.65 -2.96
N SER A 420 23.20 -31.89 -2.62
CA SER A 420 23.83 -33.11 -3.14
C SER A 420 23.15 -33.70 -4.38
N SER A 421 21.90 -33.32 -4.69
CA SER A 421 21.16 -33.88 -5.83
C SER A 421 21.69 -33.45 -7.20
N GLY A 422 22.55 -32.43 -7.27
CA GLY A 422 23.11 -31.91 -8.52
C GLY A 422 22.07 -31.28 -9.46
N SER A 423 20.84 -31.07 -9.00
CA SER A 423 19.73 -30.51 -9.79
C SER A 423 19.79 -28.99 -9.94
N LEU A 424 20.66 -28.32 -9.18
CA LEU A 424 20.81 -26.87 -9.16
C LEU A 424 22.15 -26.46 -9.78
N LYS A 425 22.13 -25.36 -10.52
CA LYS A 425 23.36 -24.74 -11.00
C LYS A 425 24.12 -24.10 -9.83
N PRO A 426 25.46 -24.09 -9.85
CA PRO A 426 26.27 -23.52 -8.77
C PRO A 426 25.88 -22.08 -8.42
N GLU A 427 25.58 -21.25 -9.42
CA GLU A 427 25.22 -19.83 -9.24
C GLU A 427 23.88 -19.69 -8.50
N SER A 428 22.93 -20.58 -8.80
CA SER A 428 21.60 -20.61 -8.20
C SER A 428 21.57 -21.29 -6.82
N SER A 429 22.65 -21.99 -6.45
CA SER A 429 22.78 -22.66 -5.15
C SER A 429 23.26 -21.71 -4.04
N VAL A 430 23.79 -20.54 -4.39
CA VAL A 430 24.36 -19.57 -3.43
C VAL A 430 23.32 -19.15 -2.39
N ASP A 431 22.09 -18.87 -2.82
CA ASP A 431 21.01 -18.44 -1.92
C ASP A 431 20.63 -19.53 -0.91
N ILE A 432 20.70 -20.80 -1.34
CA ILE A 432 20.44 -21.96 -0.48
C ILE A 432 21.59 -22.14 0.51
N TRP A 433 22.84 -21.96 0.09
CA TRP A 433 23.99 -21.98 0.99
C TRP A 433 23.94 -20.87 2.04
N ASN A 434 23.52 -19.66 1.66
CA ASN A 434 23.35 -18.55 2.58
C ASN A 434 22.27 -18.87 3.62
N ARG A 435 21.12 -19.42 3.19
CA ARG A 435 20.07 -19.86 4.10
C ARG A 435 20.50 -21.02 4.99
N PHE A 436 21.37 -21.91 4.49
CA PHE A 436 21.92 -23.01 5.27
C PHE A 436 22.87 -22.52 6.38
N LEU A 437 23.72 -21.53 6.06
CA LEU A 437 24.57 -20.88 7.07
C LEU A 437 23.75 -20.17 8.14
N GLU A 438 22.70 -19.43 7.76
CA GLU A 438 21.81 -18.77 8.71
C GLU A 438 21.11 -19.79 9.61
N PHE A 439 20.65 -20.90 9.05
CA PHE A 439 20.06 -22.01 9.81
C PHE A 439 21.04 -22.62 10.82
N GLU A 440 22.26 -22.99 10.39
CA GLU A 440 23.28 -23.53 11.30
C GLU A 440 23.76 -22.49 12.33
N SER A 441 23.73 -21.20 12.01
CA SER A 441 24.05 -20.14 12.97
C SER A 441 23.01 -20.02 14.08
N ASN A 442 21.74 -20.33 13.80
CA ASN A 442 20.66 -20.21 14.77
C ASN A 442 20.52 -21.43 15.68
N ILE A 443 20.73 -22.64 15.14
CA ILE A 443 20.48 -23.90 15.88
C ILE A 443 21.72 -24.79 16.07
N GLY A 444 22.77 -24.58 15.29
CA GLY A 444 23.95 -25.43 15.23
C GLY A 444 25.03 -25.04 16.22
N ASP A 445 26.19 -25.67 16.05
CA ASP A 445 27.41 -25.34 16.79
C ASP A 445 28.45 -24.69 15.87
N LEU A 446 29.49 -24.09 16.45
CA LEU A 446 30.53 -23.44 15.66
C LEU A 446 31.20 -24.40 14.66
N VAL A 447 31.28 -25.68 15.02
CA VAL A 447 31.88 -26.72 14.16
C VAL A 447 31.01 -26.99 12.93
N SER A 448 29.68 -27.06 13.07
CA SER A 448 28.77 -27.23 11.94
C SER A 448 28.82 -26.02 10.99
N ILE A 449 28.83 -24.80 11.53
CA ILE A 449 28.94 -23.56 10.75
C ILE A 449 30.21 -23.57 9.90
N VAL A 450 31.38 -23.85 10.50
CA VAL A 450 32.66 -23.87 9.79
C VAL A 450 32.70 -24.97 8.71
N LYS A 451 32.04 -26.12 8.94
CA LYS A 451 31.93 -27.19 7.92
C LYS A 451 31.09 -26.74 6.72
N VAL A 452 29.96 -26.08 6.96
CA VAL A 452 29.10 -25.53 5.90
C VAL A 452 29.83 -24.40 5.16
N GLU A 453 30.53 -23.53 5.87
CA GLU A 453 31.33 -22.43 5.32
C GLU A 453 32.42 -22.93 4.35
N LYS A 454 33.19 -23.95 4.75
CA LYS A 454 34.20 -24.57 3.87
C LYS A 454 33.58 -25.17 2.59
N ARG A 455 32.43 -25.81 2.71
CA ARG A 455 31.72 -26.39 1.54
C ARG A 455 31.15 -25.31 0.63
N ARG A 456 30.57 -24.24 1.20
CA ARG A 456 30.11 -23.06 0.46
C ARG A 456 31.27 -22.39 -0.27
N GLN A 457 32.41 -22.20 0.39
CA GLN A 457 33.60 -21.61 -0.21
C GLN A 457 34.08 -22.39 -1.44
N ALA A 458 34.13 -23.72 -1.39
CA ALA A 458 34.49 -24.56 -2.54
C ALA A 458 33.53 -24.45 -3.74
N VAL A 459 32.29 -23.99 -3.52
CA VAL A 459 31.33 -23.67 -4.58
C VAL A 459 31.51 -22.24 -5.08
N LEU A 460 31.73 -21.29 -4.16
CA LEU A 460 31.93 -19.87 -4.48
C LEU A 460 33.26 -19.60 -5.19
N GLU A 461 34.32 -20.35 -4.91
CA GLU A 461 35.61 -20.29 -5.63
C GLU A 461 35.48 -20.61 -7.12
N LYS A 462 34.43 -21.35 -7.51
CA LYS A 462 34.14 -21.63 -8.93
C LYS A 462 33.47 -20.44 -9.64
N ILE A 463 33.05 -19.43 -8.89
CA ILE A 463 32.36 -18.24 -9.38
C ILE A 463 33.33 -17.05 -9.31
N LYS A 464 33.74 -16.54 -10.48
CA LYS A 464 34.72 -15.45 -10.62
C LYS A 464 34.41 -14.20 -9.78
N GLU A 465 33.14 -13.92 -9.53
CA GLU A 465 32.70 -12.72 -8.80
C GLU A 465 32.92 -12.80 -7.28
N PHE A 466 33.12 -14.00 -6.73
CA PHE A 466 33.37 -14.25 -5.31
C PHE A 466 34.84 -14.53 -4.99
N GLU A 467 35.70 -14.61 -6.01
CA GLU A 467 37.14 -14.84 -5.86
C GLU A 467 37.81 -13.66 -5.12
N GLY A 468 38.57 -13.94 -4.06
CA GLY A 468 39.24 -12.92 -3.24
C GLY A 468 38.35 -12.13 -2.26
N LYS A 469 37.07 -12.49 -2.12
CA LYS A 469 36.09 -11.78 -1.26
C LYS A 469 35.72 -12.55 0.02
N GLU A 470 36.68 -13.20 0.64
CA GLU A 470 36.49 -14.04 1.83
C GLU A 470 35.98 -13.22 3.03
N THR A 471 36.55 -12.03 3.26
CA THR A 471 36.13 -11.14 4.34
C THR A 471 34.70 -10.62 4.15
N ALA A 472 34.27 -10.38 2.92
CA ALA A 472 32.88 -10.02 2.64
C ALA A 472 31.92 -11.18 2.90
N GLN A 473 32.31 -12.41 2.61
CA GLN A 473 31.49 -13.60 2.90
C GLN A 473 31.34 -13.85 4.39
N LEU A 474 32.34 -13.47 5.20
CA LEU A 474 32.29 -13.57 6.66
C LEU A 474 31.25 -12.63 7.28
N VAL A 475 30.92 -11.52 6.63
CA VAL A 475 29.86 -10.61 7.07
C VAL A 475 28.51 -11.34 7.16
N ASP A 476 28.22 -12.24 6.23
CA ASP A 476 26.95 -13.00 6.20
C ASP A 476 26.76 -13.91 7.41
N ARG A 477 27.84 -14.27 8.11
CA ARG A 477 27.79 -15.09 9.32
C ARG A 477 27.32 -14.30 10.55
N TYR A 478 27.62 -13.02 10.60
CA TYR A 478 27.34 -12.17 11.76
C TYR A 478 26.20 -11.19 11.54
N LYS A 479 25.76 -11.00 10.29
CA LYS A 479 24.62 -10.15 9.99
C LYS A 479 23.35 -10.71 10.65
N PHE A 480 22.50 -9.81 11.10
CA PHE A 480 21.18 -10.17 11.61
C PHE A 480 20.19 -9.10 11.20
N LEU A 481 19.19 -9.49 10.39
CA LEU A 481 18.27 -8.54 9.75
C LEU A 481 19.06 -7.41 9.05
N ASP A 482 18.82 -6.16 9.42
CA ASP A 482 19.46 -4.95 8.89
C ASP A 482 20.77 -4.57 9.61
N LEU A 483 21.22 -5.36 10.60
CA LEU A 483 22.43 -5.11 11.37
C LEU A 483 23.64 -5.77 10.72
N TYR A 484 24.70 -4.97 10.54
CA TYR A 484 25.98 -5.42 10.00
C TYR A 484 27.11 -5.15 11.00
N PRO A 485 28.14 -6.03 11.02
CA PRO A 485 29.31 -5.87 11.89
C PRO A 485 30.28 -4.76 11.42
N CYS A 486 29.97 -4.06 10.32
CA CYS A 486 30.83 -3.04 9.71
C CYS A 486 29.98 -1.85 9.22
N SER A 487 30.59 -0.68 9.14
CA SER A 487 29.98 0.49 8.53
C SER A 487 29.78 0.29 7.02
N ILE A 488 28.86 1.05 6.41
CA ILE A 488 28.56 0.97 4.97
C ILE A 488 29.81 1.26 4.11
N ALA A 489 30.67 2.17 4.57
CA ALA A 489 31.93 2.49 3.90
C ALA A 489 32.91 1.29 3.92
N GLU A 490 33.03 0.62 5.07
CA GLU A 490 33.86 -0.59 5.21
C GLU A 490 33.29 -1.75 4.37
N LEU A 491 31.97 -1.96 4.41
CA LEU A 491 31.29 -2.98 3.59
C LEU A 491 31.52 -2.76 2.09
N LYS A 492 31.52 -1.51 1.64
CA LYS A 492 31.84 -1.16 0.25
C LYS A 492 33.31 -1.46 -0.08
N SER A 493 34.23 -1.17 0.84
CA SER A 493 35.67 -1.38 0.64
C SER A 493 36.06 -2.86 0.55
N ILE A 494 35.38 -3.74 1.30
CA ILE A 494 35.61 -5.19 1.26
C ILE A 494 34.85 -5.88 0.12
N GLY A 495 34.10 -5.13 -0.69
CA GLY A 495 33.35 -5.65 -1.83
C GLY A 495 32.03 -6.35 -1.46
N TYR A 496 31.50 -6.14 -0.25
CA TYR A 496 30.25 -6.75 0.20
C TYR A 496 29.04 -6.35 -0.65
N THR A 497 29.02 -5.13 -1.20
CA THR A 497 27.94 -4.67 -2.09
C THR A 497 27.81 -5.51 -3.36
N GLU A 498 28.93 -6.00 -3.90
CA GLU A 498 28.95 -6.84 -5.11
C GLU A 498 28.46 -8.27 -4.78
N VAL A 499 28.93 -8.82 -3.66
CA VAL A 499 28.50 -10.13 -3.11
C VAL A 499 27.00 -10.12 -2.83
N ALA A 500 26.51 -9.09 -2.12
CA ALA A 500 25.10 -8.93 -1.77
C ALA A 500 24.21 -8.72 -3.01
N SER A 501 24.71 -8.09 -4.08
CA SER A 501 23.94 -7.92 -5.33
C SER A 501 23.67 -9.24 -6.06
N MET A 502 24.56 -10.24 -5.90
CA MET A 502 24.44 -11.55 -6.55
C MET A 502 23.56 -12.54 -5.81
N SER A 503 23.59 -12.51 -4.47
CA SER A 503 22.75 -13.39 -3.61
C SER A 503 21.29 -12.94 -3.46
N ASN A 504 20.89 -11.81 -4.06
CA ASN A 504 19.57 -11.20 -3.82
C ASN A 504 18.67 -11.18 -5.06
N LYS A 505 18.89 -12.11 -6.00
CA LYS A 505 17.97 -12.30 -7.14
C LYS A 505 16.68 -13.05 -6.77
N SER A 506 16.62 -13.64 -5.57
CA SER A 506 15.47 -14.45 -5.12
C SER A 506 14.33 -13.59 -4.56
N TRP A 507 13.16 -13.65 -5.23
CA TRP A 507 11.91 -12.95 -4.85
C TRP A 507 11.21 -13.56 -3.61
N ALA A 508 11.61 -14.76 -3.18
CA ALA A 508 10.80 -15.63 -2.33
C ALA A 508 10.51 -15.12 -0.89
N LEU A 509 11.21 -14.08 -0.40
CA LEU A 509 11.14 -13.60 1.00
C LEU A 509 10.89 -12.08 1.17
N GLY A 510 10.23 -11.44 0.20
CA GLY A 510 9.84 -10.01 0.34
C GLY A 510 10.48 -9.07 -0.69
N GLY A 511 10.89 -9.62 -1.84
CA GLY A 511 11.51 -8.87 -2.93
C GLY A 511 13.04 -8.84 -2.83
N PRO A 512 13.73 -8.24 -3.83
CA PRO A 512 15.17 -8.35 -4.03
C PRO A 512 16.06 -7.71 -2.94
N LEU A 513 15.48 -7.20 -1.85
CA LEU A 513 16.18 -6.42 -0.82
C LEU A 513 15.59 -6.64 0.60
N ALA A 514 14.72 -7.65 0.78
CA ALA A 514 14.16 -7.95 2.09
C ALA A 514 15.29 -8.40 3.05
N GLY A 515 15.49 -7.65 4.12
CA GLY A 515 16.58 -7.88 5.09
C GLY A 515 17.87 -7.09 4.81
N ILE A 516 17.87 -6.14 3.88
CA ILE A 516 18.96 -5.16 3.72
C ILE A 516 18.55 -3.82 4.33
N SER A 517 19.46 -3.13 5.01
CA SER A 517 19.19 -1.78 5.51
C SER A 517 18.83 -0.83 4.34
N PRO A 518 17.88 0.10 4.50
CA PRO A 518 17.48 1.03 3.42
C PRO A 518 18.68 1.80 2.83
N GLU A 519 19.67 2.09 3.66
CA GLU A 519 20.89 2.80 3.27
C GLU A 519 21.80 1.95 2.38
N LEU A 520 22.02 0.66 2.72
CA LEU A 520 22.82 -0.25 1.90
C LEU A 520 22.08 -0.61 0.60
N ALA A 521 20.75 -0.73 0.65
CA ALA A 521 19.90 -0.90 -0.53
C ALA A 521 20.00 0.28 -1.51
N ALA A 522 20.01 1.52 -1.03
CA ALA A 522 20.19 2.72 -1.86
C ALA A 522 21.56 2.73 -2.56
N VAL A 523 22.61 2.30 -1.86
CA VAL A 523 23.98 2.15 -2.41
C VAL A 523 24.04 1.07 -3.49
N ILE A 524 23.42 -0.10 -3.26
CA ILE A 524 23.36 -1.21 -4.24
C ILE A 524 22.55 -0.81 -5.49
N LEU A 525 21.45 -0.08 -5.33
CA LEU A 525 20.60 0.40 -6.42
C LEU A 525 21.17 1.62 -7.16
N GLY A 526 22.31 2.16 -6.73
CA GLY A 526 22.92 3.33 -7.36
C GLY A 526 22.07 4.61 -7.24
N GLN A 527 21.17 4.68 -6.27
CA GLN A 527 20.44 5.92 -5.99
C GLN A 527 21.43 6.91 -5.36
N LYS A 528 21.90 7.88 -6.16
CA LYS A 528 22.66 9.00 -5.64
C LYS A 528 21.74 9.81 -4.73
N ASP A 529 22.02 9.81 -3.43
CA ASP A 529 21.52 10.82 -2.51
C ASP A 529 21.92 12.19 -3.09
N ASN A 530 20.93 12.95 -3.55
CA ASN A 530 21.11 14.20 -4.29
C ASN A 530 21.22 15.42 -3.33
N ASP A 531 21.60 15.19 -2.08
CA ASP A 531 21.79 16.25 -1.09
C ASP A 531 23.28 16.65 -1.03
N PRO A 532 23.69 17.74 -1.70
CA PRO A 532 25.07 18.20 -1.71
C PRO A 532 25.56 18.70 -0.33
N ASN A 533 24.70 18.75 0.70
CA ASN A 533 25.06 19.23 2.03
C ASN A 533 25.16 18.13 3.10
N LYS A 534 24.79 16.88 2.81
CA LYS A 534 24.78 15.80 3.81
C LYS A 534 26.18 15.37 4.27
N ASP A 535 27.18 15.51 3.39
CA ASP A 535 28.59 15.17 3.66
C ASP A 535 29.43 16.34 4.21
N ILE A 536 28.83 17.52 4.44
CA ILE A 536 29.54 18.68 4.96
C ILE A 536 29.18 18.87 6.44
N ALA A 537 29.98 18.30 7.33
CA ALA A 537 29.90 18.58 8.76
C ALA A 537 30.19 20.07 9.03
N ARG A 538 29.22 20.79 9.62
CA ARG A 538 29.39 22.20 10.04
C ARG A 538 29.23 22.31 11.56
N PRO A 539 30.13 23.00 12.27
CA PRO A 539 30.01 23.18 13.71
C PRO A 539 28.94 24.21 14.07
N ASP A 540 28.15 23.92 15.11
CA ASP A 540 27.20 24.85 15.73
C ASP A 540 27.98 25.94 16.49
N THR A 541 27.96 27.16 15.96
CA THR A 541 28.76 28.28 16.46
C THR A 541 28.22 28.88 17.77
N ASN A 542 27.02 28.48 18.20
CA ASN A 542 26.43 28.95 19.46
C ASN A 542 26.92 28.18 20.70
N GLN A 543 27.74 27.12 20.53
CA GLN A 543 28.20 26.25 21.62
C GLN A 543 29.73 26.29 21.88
N MET A 544 30.46 27.26 21.35
CA MET A 544 31.93 27.30 21.49
C MET A 544 32.40 27.91 22.81
N ILE A 545 33.17 27.14 23.60
CA ILE A 545 34.00 27.57 24.75
C ILE A 545 35.49 27.33 24.41
N PRO A 546 36.45 28.07 25.01
CA PRO A 546 37.89 27.85 24.77
C PRO A 546 38.29 26.39 25.03
N TYR A 547 38.71 25.73 23.95
CA TYR A 547 38.83 24.29 23.84
C TYR A 547 40.28 23.84 24.02
N LYS A 548 40.52 22.89 24.94
CA LYS A 548 41.73 22.08 24.97
C LYS A 548 41.32 20.60 25.01
N PRO A 549 41.21 19.91 23.86
CA PRO A 549 40.67 18.57 23.80
C PRO A 549 41.53 17.56 24.53
N LYS A 550 40.87 16.73 25.32
CA LYS A 550 41.35 15.39 25.66
C LYS A 550 40.30 14.39 25.17
N VAL A 551 40.70 13.51 24.26
CA VAL A 551 39.82 12.57 23.57
C VAL A 551 39.27 11.47 24.49
N ASN A 552 40.00 11.13 25.55
CA ASN A 552 39.56 10.18 26.58
C ASN A 552 39.74 10.82 27.96
N PRO A 553 38.68 11.21 28.67
CA PRO A 553 38.80 11.55 30.09
C PRO A 553 39.27 10.31 30.86
N LEU A 554 40.32 10.48 31.68
CA LEU A 554 40.82 9.38 32.51
C LEU A 554 39.75 8.98 33.55
N PRO A 555 39.67 7.70 33.96
CA PRO A 555 38.75 7.28 35.02
C PRO A 555 38.95 8.13 36.29
N GLY A 556 37.99 9.01 36.60
CA GLY A 556 38.06 9.98 37.71
C GLY A 556 37.97 11.47 37.31
N GLU A 557 38.04 11.80 36.03
CA GLU A 557 37.76 13.16 35.53
C GLU A 557 36.25 13.39 35.36
N HIS A 558 35.70 14.54 35.79
CA HIS A 558 34.27 14.86 35.62
C HIS A 558 34.02 15.29 34.17
N PRO A 559 33.27 14.52 33.36
CA PRO A 559 32.98 14.89 32.00
C PRO A 559 32.00 16.06 31.98
N ILE A 560 32.29 17.07 31.17
CA ILE A 560 31.35 18.12 30.79
C ILE A 560 31.28 18.17 29.26
N SER A 561 30.17 18.62 28.71
CA SER A 561 30.03 18.81 27.27
C SER A 561 31.13 19.77 26.78
N GLY A 562 32.15 19.23 26.10
CA GLY A 562 33.32 19.99 25.63
C GLY A 562 34.67 19.69 26.32
N GLY A 563 34.74 18.80 27.33
CA GLY A 563 36.01 18.39 27.94
C GLY A 563 35.89 17.82 29.36
N ALA A 564 36.97 17.92 30.13
CA ALA A 564 37.01 17.50 31.54
C ALA A 564 37.22 18.71 32.44
N PHE A 565 36.44 18.82 33.53
CA PHE A 565 36.70 19.81 34.58
C PHE A 565 37.94 19.39 35.37
N PRO A 566 38.99 20.24 35.49
CA PRO A 566 40.21 19.85 36.17
C PRO A 566 39.96 19.63 37.67
N MET A 567 40.41 18.49 38.20
CA MET A 567 40.37 18.27 39.65
C MET A 567 41.25 19.30 40.38
N PRO A 568 40.87 19.72 41.61
CA PRO A 568 41.74 20.55 42.44
C PRO A 568 43.13 19.91 42.59
N PRO A 569 44.23 20.68 42.54
CA PRO A 569 45.59 20.14 42.53
C PRO A 569 45.90 19.15 43.67
N ALA A 570 45.33 19.39 44.86
CA ALA A 570 45.48 18.51 46.02
C ALA A 570 44.78 17.14 45.82
N ALA A 571 43.61 17.12 45.20
CA ALA A 571 42.89 15.89 44.89
C ALA A 571 43.58 15.10 43.76
N ALA A 572 44.10 15.81 42.75
CA ALA A 572 44.89 15.19 41.68
C ALA A 572 46.14 14.50 42.23
N HIS A 573 46.88 15.13 43.14
CA HIS A 573 48.03 14.51 43.81
C HIS A 573 47.64 13.26 44.60
N LEU A 574 46.53 13.30 45.35
CA LEU A 574 46.03 12.13 46.08
C LEU A 574 45.69 10.97 45.14
N CYS A 575 45.02 11.24 44.02
CA CYS A 575 44.70 10.23 43.01
C CYS A 575 45.95 9.58 42.39
N THR A 576 47.08 10.27 42.30
CA THR A 576 48.35 9.65 41.86
C THR A 576 48.95 8.67 42.87
N LEU A 577 48.57 8.79 44.14
CA LEU A 577 49.02 7.90 45.22
C LEU A 577 48.08 6.70 45.44
N MET A 578 46.85 6.76 44.91
CA MET A 578 45.86 5.71 45.08
C MET A 578 45.92 4.64 43.97
N PRO A 579 45.57 3.38 44.27
CA PRO A 579 45.42 2.33 43.26
C PRO A 579 44.38 2.70 42.17
N PRO A 580 44.47 2.10 40.96
CA PRO A 580 43.47 2.29 39.91
C PRO A 580 42.04 1.99 40.41
N PRO A 581 41.00 2.67 39.88
CA PRO A 581 39.62 2.46 40.30
C PRO A 581 39.15 0.99 40.23
N THR A 582 39.69 0.22 39.29
CA THR A 582 39.40 -1.22 39.10
C THR A 582 39.91 -2.11 40.25
N SER A 583 40.81 -1.60 41.09
CA SER A 583 41.33 -2.28 42.28
C SER A 583 40.37 -2.22 43.48
N PHE A 584 39.39 -1.31 43.48
CA PHE A 584 38.42 -1.18 44.57
C PHE A 584 37.20 -2.07 44.30
N ARG A 585 37.27 -3.34 44.69
CA ARG A 585 36.15 -4.30 44.66
C ARG A 585 35.55 -4.46 46.06
N GLY A 586 34.71 -3.51 46.47
CA GLY A 586 34.03 -3.53 47.76
C GLY A 586 32.66 -2.85 47.71
N PRO A 587 31.86 -2.91 48.79
CA PRO A 587 30.58 -2.21 48.83
C PRO A 587 30.81 -0.71 48.65
N PHE A 588 30.21 -0.14 47.60
CA PHE A 588 30.37 1.28 47.28
C PHE A 588 29.56 2.11 48.28
N VAL A 589 30.19 3.14 48.86
CA VAL A 589 29.51 4.12 49.69
C VAL A 589 28.53 4.90 48.81
N HIS A 590 27.32 5.17 49.29
CA HIS A 590 26.33 5.97 48.55
C HIS A 590 26.82 7.43 48.46
N VAL A 591 27.52 7.73 47.38
CA VAL A 591 28.28 8.98 47.19
C VAL A 591 27.37 10.20 47.35
N ASP A 592 26.14 10.15 46.83
CA ASP A 592 25.20 11.27 46.91
C ASP A 592 24.81 11.61 48.36
N ARG A 593 24.63 10.60 49.22
CA ARG A 593 24.32 10.82 50.65
C ARG A 593 25.52 11.39 51.40
N LEU A 594 26.73 10.96 51.03
CA LEU A 594 27.97 11.47 51.60
C LEU A 594 28.21 12.94 51.20
N ILE A 595 27.95 13.29 49.93
CA ILE A 595 28.05 14.67 49.44
C ILE A 595 26.99 15.56 50.10
N HIS A 596 25.74 15.06 50.25
CA HIS A 596 24.71 15.79 50.99
C HIS A 596 25.10 16.04 52.45
N LEU A 597 25.78 15.08 53.08
CA LEU A 597 26.32 15.24 54.43
C LEU A 597 27.43 16.31 54.44
N PHE A 598 28.39 16.26 53.52
CA PHE A 598 29.46 17.26 53.43
C PHE A 598 28.94 18.68 53.18
N ASN A 599 27.92 18.84 52.36
CA ASN A 599 27.28 20.15 52.13
C ASN A 599 26.57 20.70 53.38
N ARG A 600 26.19 19.85 54.33
CA ARG A 600 25.50 20.23 55.57
C ARG A 600 26.43 20.31 56.78
N ILE A 601 27.68 19.88 56.66
CA ILE A 601 28.68 19.98 57.73
C ILE A 601 29.31 21.37 57.70
N SER A 602 29.12 22.12 58.79
CA SER A 602 29.89 23.34 59.04
C SER A 602 31.22 22.97 59.68
N LEU A 603 32.33 23.20 58.95
CA LEU A 603 33.68 23.01 59.47
C LEU A 603 34.13 24.29 60.22
N PRO A 604 34.82 24.19 61.36
CA PRO A 604 35.40 25.36 62.03
C PRO A 604 36.43 26.07 61.14
N ASP A 605 36.42 27.41 61.12
CA ASP A 605 37.32 28.24 60.30
C ASP A 605 38.82 28.11 60.64
N LYS A 606 39.16 27.43 61.74
CA LYS A 606 40.55 27.14 62.13
C LYS A 606 40.72 25.64 62.37
N PRO A 607 41.79 25.02 61.83
CA PRO A 607 42.08 23.63 62.11
C PRO A 607 42.31 23.46 63.62
N PRO A 608 41.74 22.43 64.27
CA PRO A 608 41.96 22.19 65.69
C PRO A 608 43.46 21.95 65.94
N ALA A 609 44.03 22.68 66.91
CA ALA A 609 45.44 22.54 67.26
C ALA A 609 45.69 21.13 67.84
N PRO A 610 46.68 20.37 67.34
CA PRO A 610 46.95 19.04 67.83
C PRO A 610 47.50 19.11 69.26
N THR A 611 46.75 18.61 70.23
CA THR A 611 47.27 18.30 71.57
C THR A 611 48.26 17.12 71.47
N GLN A 612 49.38 17.22 72.17
CA GLN A 612 50.59 16.38 72.04
C GLN A 612 50.44 14.89 72.39
N GLU A 613 49.22 14.38 72.59
CA GLU A 613 48.98 12.94 72.71
C GLU A 613 48.22 12.47 71.46
N ASN A 614 48.77 11.47 70.76
CA ASN A 614 48.30 10.92 69.49
C ASN A 614 46.81 10.51 69.49
N GLY A 615 45.92 11.48 69.31
CA GLY A 615 44.49 11.27 69.19
C GLY A 615 43.80 12.60 68.88
N CYS A 616 43.26 12.72 67.66
CA CYS A 616 42.28 13.76 67.37
C CYS A 616 41.06 13.47 68.25
N ASP A 617 40.71 14.38 69.16
CA ASP A 617 39.57 14.25 70.07
C ASP A 617 38.31 13.93 69.25
N THR A 618 37.69 12.76 69.47
CA THR A 618 36.53 12.27 68.69
C THR A 618 35.30 13.17 68.82
N LYS A 619 35.37 14.20 69.66
CA LYS A 619 34.37 15.24 69.85
C LYS A 619 34.27 16.24 68.69
N LEU A 620 35.22 16.24 67.74
CA LEU A 620 35.10 17.07 66.52
C LEU A 620 33.86 16.69 65.68
N PHE A 621 33.41 15.44 65.76
CA PHE A 621 32.20 14.94 65.09
C PHE A 621 30.95 14.98 65.99
N ASP A 622 31.06 15.33 67.27
CA ASP A 622 29.88 15.55 68.13
C ASP A 622 29.09 16.81 67.70
N LEU A 623 29.73 17.74 66.97
CA LEU A 623 29.03 18.87 66.34
C LEU A 623 28.05 18.44 65.23
N ALA A 624 28.19 17.21 64.70
CA ALA A 624 27.27 16.64 63.72
C ALA A 624 25.92 16.21 64.35
N ARG A 625 25.77 16.20 65.68
CA ARG A 625 24.46 16.05 66.35
C ARG A 625 23.52 17.25 66.12
N SER A 626 24.00 18.35 65.57
CA SER A 626 23.17 19.53 65.26
C SER A 626 22.45 19.45 63.89
N VAL A 627 22.75 18.46 63.05
CA VAL A 627 22.03 18.27 61.77
C VAL A 627 20.73 17.51 62.03
N HIS A 628 19.61 18.24 62.09
CA HIS A 628 18.28 17.63 62.09
C HIS A 628 18.09 16.83 60.79
N TRP A 629 17.85 15.52 60.92
CA TRP A 629 17.48 14.65 59.81
C TRP A 629 16.03 14.97 59.38
N ILE A 630 15.86 15.89 58.45
CA ILE A 630 14.59 16.05 57.75
C ILE A 630 14.58 15.03 56.61
N VAL A 631 13.70 14.03 56.75
CA VAL A 631 13.32 13.11 55.69
C VAL A 631 12.26 13.83 54.86
N ASP A 632 12.66 14.42 53.74
CA ASP A 632 11.69 14.91 52.76
C ASP A 632 11.32 13.75 51.83
N ASP A 633 10.08 13.31 52.02
CA ASP A 633 9.32 12.36 51.23
C ASP A 633 8.79 13.08 49.98
N ASP A 634 9.32 12.77 48.80
CA ASP A 634 8.66 13.06 47.52
C ASP A 634 8.79 11.82 46.63
N GLY A 635 7.62 11.20 46.41
CA GLY A 635 7.50 9.78 46.11
C GLY A 635 7.72 9.36 44.65
N ILE A 636 8.14 8.09 44.51
CA ILE A 636 7.67 7.11 43.52
C ILE A 636 7.89 5.70 44.12
N THR A 637 6.79 5.12 44.57
CA THR A 637 6.44 3.68 44.66
C THR A 637 7.53 2.66 45.04
N THR A 638 7.64 2.34 46.34
CA THR A 638 8.08 1.02 46.78
C THR A 638 6.88 0.17 47.17
N VAL A 639 6.65 -0.88 46.38
CA VAL A 639 5.76 -2.00 46.68
C VAL A 639 6.06 -2.51 48.09
N ALA A 640 5.01 -2.56 48.91
CA ALA A 640 5.01 -3.11 50.25
C ALA A 640 5.50 -4.56 50.23
N ASN A 641 6.73 -4.80 50.70
CA ASN A 641 7.14 -6.12 51.14
C ASN A 641 6.67 -6.30 52.58
N LYS A 642 5.51 -6.97 52.72
CA LYS A 642 4.95 -7.42 54.00
C LYS A 642 6.03 -8.15 54.81
N SER A 643 6.45 -7.52 55.89
CA SER A 643 7.05 -8.19 57.04
C SER A 643 6.07 -9.25 57.55
N ARG A 644 6.47 -10.52 57.41
CA ARG A 644 5.88 -11.64 58.12
C ARG A 644 6.28 -11.51 59.59
N ARG A 645 5.33 -11.06 60.40
CA ARG A 645 5.33 -11.26 61.84
C ARG A 645 5.14 -12.76 62.10
N ARG A 646 6.09 -13.42 62.77
CA ARG A 646 5.84 -14.68 63.49
C ARG A 646 6.42 -14.60 64.90
N LYS A 647 5.51 -14.77 65.86
CA LYS A 647 5.66 -15.12 67.29
C LYS A 647 4.33 -15.84 67.58
N ALA A 648 4.17 -17.05 68.09
CA ALA A 648 4.98 -18.16 68.60
C ALA A 648 4.28 -19.46 68.10
N GLY A 649 4.72 -20.71 68.23
CA GLY A 649 5.83 -21.39 68.90
C GLY A 649 5.83 -22.87 68.45
N GLU A 650 6.71 -23.65 69.07
CA GLU A 650 6.88 -25.12 69.01
C GLU A 650 7.69 -25.73 67.84
N ASP A 651 8.88 -26.15 68.27
CA ASP A 651 9.60 -27.40 67.98
C ASP A 651 10.59 -27.54 66.81
N SER A 652 11.78 -27.97 67.25
CA SER A 652 12.82 -28.78 66.60
C SER A 652 13.85 -28.09 65.70
N ASP A 653 15.04 -27.98 66.30
CA ASP A 653 16.39 -28.21 65.78
C ASP A 653 17.06 -27.25 64.79
N ASP A 654 18.33 -27.01 65.13
CA ASP A 654 19.46 -26.54 64.34
C ASP A 654 19.64 -25.02 64.11
N ASP A 655 20.14 -24.34 65.15
CA ASP A 655 20.82 -23.04 65.01
C ASP A 655 22.21 -23.20 64.37
N ASP A 656 22.18 -23.13 63.04
CA ASP A 656 22.85 -22.12 62.21
C ASP A 656 24.37 -21.95 62.40
N LEU A 657 25.10 -22.79 61.65
CA LEU A 657 26.48 -22.57 61.24
C LEU A 657 26.62 -21.21 60.52
N GLY A 658 27.49 -20.37 61.09
CA GLY A 658 27.80 -19.02 60.64
C GLY A 658 27.84 -18.78 59.13
N ILE A 659 26.98 -17.88 58.67
CA ILE A 659 27.10 -17.24 57.37
C ILE A 659 28.33 -16.32 57.41
N ALA A 660 29.41 -16.78 56.77
CA ALA A 660 30.64 -16.00 56.63
C ALA A 660 30.35 -14.70 55.84
N PRO A 661 30.79 -13.53 56.32
CA PRO A 661 30.60 -12.27 55.60
C PRO A 661 31.41 -12.26 54.29
N PRO A 662 31.02 -11.43 53.31
CA PRO A 662 31.72 -11.29 52.04
C PRO A 662 33.22 -11.06 52.26
N VAL A 663 34.05 -11.82 51.52
CA VAL A 663 35.50 -11.98 51.73
C VAL A 663 36.27 -10.64 51.80
N ASN A 664 35.72 -9.56 51.26
CA ASN A 664 36.36 -8.25 51.13
C ASN A 664 35.79 -7.14 52.03
N ASP A 665 34.97 -7.45 53.04
CA ASP A 665 34.52 -6.44 54.02
C ASP A 665 35.61 -6.14 55.06
N ILE A 666 36.51 -5.23 54.68
CA ILE A 666 37.67 -4.79 55.48
C ILE A 666 37.21 -4.13 56.80
N TYR A 667 36.03 -3.51 56.84
CA TYR A 667 35.53 -2.80 58.02
C TYR A 667 35.10 -3.77 59.11
N ARG A 668 34.31 -4.81 58.76
CA ARG A 668 33.95 -5.88 59.72
C ARG A 668 35.16 -6.71 60.14
N GLN A 669 36.09 -7.01 59.22
CA GLN A 669 37.33 -7.71 59.57
C GLN A 669 38.19 -6.92 60.58
N ARG A 670 38.22 -5.58 60.47
CA ARG A 670 38.92 -4.72 61.45
C ARG A 670 38.18 -4.62 62.78
N GLN A 671 36.85 -4.59 62.78
CA GLN A 671 36.07 -4.67 64.03
C GLN A 671 36.29 -5.99 64.76
N GLN A 672 36.27 -7.11 64.06
CA GLN A 672 36.51 -8.43 64.67
C GLN A 672 37.94 -8.59 65.20
N LYS A 673 38.93 -7.93 64.62
CA LYS A 673 40.31 -7.90 65.14
C LYS A 673 40.51 -6.99 66.36
N ARG A 674 39.61 -6.03 66.61
CA ARG A 674 39.66 -5.15 67.80
C ARG A 674 38.96 -5.73 69.03
N VAL A 675 38.18 -6.81 68.86
CA VAL A 675 37.42 -7.47 69.93
C VAL A 675 38.09 -8.80 70.36
N LYS A 676 39.39 -8.98 70.08
CA LYS A 676 40.22 -10.02 70.68
C LYS A 676 41.26 -9.42 71.59
#